data_AF-A0A8B8CWQ3-F1
#
_entry.id   AF-A0A8B8CWQ3-F1
#
_cell.length_a   1.000
_cell.length_b   1.000
_cell.length_c   1.000
_cell.angle_alpha   90.00
_cell.angle_beta   90.00
_cell.angle_gamma   90.00
#
_symmetry.space_group_name_H-M   'P 1'
#
loop_
_entity.id
_entity.type
_entity.pdbx_description
1 polymer ?
#
loop_
_entity_poly.entity_id
_entity_poly.type
_entity_poly.pdbx_seq_one_letter_code
_entity_poly.pdbx_strand_id
1 'polypeptide(L)'
;MTDGEPQNSTSLEEGEEEKQTFKSLGIVDVLCEACEQLKWKAPTKIQREAIPVALQGSDVIGLAETGSGKTGAFALPILQTLLDKPQRLYALVLTPTRELAFQISEQFEALGASIGIKCAVIVGGIDMMTQSLMLAKKPHIVIATPGRLVDHLENTKGFNLRSLKYLVMDEADRILNMDFEQEVDKILKVIPRERRTLLFSATMTKKVAKLQRASLQHPVKVEVSSKYQTVDKLQQYYLFIPVKYKDVYLVYILNELAGNSFMVFCSTCANTQRVALMLRNLGLTAIPLHGQMSQSKRLGALNKFKSKNRSILIATDVASRGLDIPHVDVVLNLDIPTHSKDYIHRVGRTARAGRSGVAITFVSQYDVELYQRIEHLIGKKLPLYKTEEEEVMQLMERVTEAQRYAKMEMNETERGRKKRKNDDDDEGDDTEELPDVSDDTPENNPILRYREMPDFNIPPDKVITGTAKFSQDYEVALQEHLKNLQDSTEAPTFDSVIHPLEKARVPLYYSLYTGRQLGVGRAGKYFDAYKKTVDIAGQVEAERWYGKSLYKALQSIRNNADLSEAQSRLVDLYISEFVRNGAAMKESQKQELSIAIKKVTEEQKKYKRNLETAYSMALRKIDEGYVVGIPPQILQYMVPPGSDPRKGPWRVVPHPVVYEGILRYCRMSSLRQDTWIKMVSMAGSDMMERRSSNIHAIHGIVQNRHVLATRLGFKSYVDLVLERTMAGSMDNIVSILDMMKNKLYDIVKDDLETLREFANKPQLEPWDIEYFRNLRLEELYNLQELRYFADYFPYSTVRDNFFQLCTKLFGISFQRRNDCSTWHENVEVFDIVEEDGSVSGTIYIDPYARDDKLDHSYHEMGRDRSEVVGTTPLSYVSLRINPSYDEDKPTLMQFDDIQNFIMNVGSVLQCVLSKAPYSELSGNRYLEPDAQKIVPYTLLNVIQTPEVFQTLSGHHSTGDQIPAQLLEMMMGAQEHMESVDVLNEAFKSALDLEFYLEETRGTFIKTPESTPDQYKRLYQEFIPMPLHPKDERFCTFHDIFIGGRSCLYYAEIWGKMIAADAASAFKAALGDEEKLAIVGRRFRDSYLAMGAAVDPKTVFRTFMGRDPSPEPFLSKFKNRKAIETEK
;
A
#
# COMPACT_ATOMS: atom_id res chain seq x y z
N MET A 1 -21.51 -12.20 92.94
CA MET A 1 -20.26 -11.61 92.40
C MET A 1 -20.10 -12.20 91.02
N THR A 2 -20.90 -11.72 90.07
CA THR A 2 -20.64 -10.57 89.16
C THR A 2 -19.69 -10.98 88.03
N ASP A 3 -20.03 -11.01 86.75
CA ASP A 3 -21.29 -10.95 85.97
C ASP A 3 -20.89 -11.61 84.63
N GLY A 4 -21.69 -12.52 84.09
CA GLY A 4 -22.45 -12.19 82.88
C GLY A 4 -22.04 -13.08 81.71
N GLU A 5 -22.72 -14.22 81.57
CA GLU A 5 -22.75 -15.01 80.34
C GLU A 5 -23.41 -14.19 79.20
N PRO A 6 -22.90 -14.24 77.95
CA PRO A 6 -23.43 -13.43 76.88
C PRO A 6 -24.75 -14.00 76.36
N GLN A 7 -25.82 -13.24 76.59
CA GLN A 7 -27.11 -13.38 75.94
C GLN A 7 -27.02 -12.99 74.46
N ASN A 8 -27.64 -13.81 73.61
CA ASN A 8 -28.24 -13.50 72.30
C ASN A 8 -28.07 -12.05 71.81
N SER A 9 -27.07 -11.82 70.96
CA SER A 9 -27.07 -10.67 70.04
C SER A 9 -27.79 -11.08 68.76
N THR A 10 -29.02 -10.61 68.68
CA THR A 10 -29.87 -10.44 67.51
C THR A 10 -29.09 -10.37 66.19
N SER A 11 -29.32 -11.36 65.33
CA SER A 11 -29.08 -11.24 63.89
C SER A 11 -29.85 -10.02 63.40
N LEU A 12 -29.12 -8.96 63.03
CA LEU A 12 -29.66 -7.92 62.19
C LEU A 12 -29.95 -8.57 60.84
N GLU A 13 -31.22 -8.91 60.64
CA GLU A 13 -31.80 -9.20 59.33
C GLU A 13 -31.44 -8.05 58.39
N GLU A 14 -30.44 -8.26 57.52
CA GLU A 14 -30.33 -7.49 56.29
C GLU A 14 -31.57 -7.83 55.47
N GLY A 15 -32.57 -6.96 55.54
CA GLY A 15 -33.83 -7.12 54.81
C GLY A 15 -33.57 -7.42 53.35
N GLU A 16 -34.24 -8.44 52.84
CA GLU A 16 -34.36 -8.69 51.41
C GLU A 16 -34.89 -7.41 50.74
N GLU A 17 -34.02 -6.60 50.12
CA GLU A 17 -34.45 -5.53 49.22
C GLU A 17 -35.24 -6.21 48.09
N GLU A 18 -36.57 -6.05 48.09
CA GLU A 18 -37.43 -6.37 46.96
C GLU A 18 -36.76 -5.85 45.67
N LYS A 19 -36.48 -6.74 44.71
CA LYS A 19 -35.93 -6.36 43.41
C LYS A 19 -36.96 -5.53 42.64
N GLN A 20 -36.96 -4.22 42.88
CA GLN A 20 -37.76 -3.26 42.11
C GLN A 20 -37.45 -3.41 40.62
N THR A 21 -38.48 -3.41 39.79
CA THR A 21 -38.39 -3.53 38.32
C THR A 21 -38.60 -2.16 37.67
N PHE A 22 -38.22 -2.00 36.40
CA PHE A 22 -38.53 -0.75 35.68
C PHE A 22 -40.04 -0.48 35.63
N LYS A 23 -40.87 -1.53 35.51
CA LYS A 23 -42.33 -1.44 35.55
C LYS A 23 -42.83 -0.90 36.89
N SER A 24 -42.24 -1.33 38.03
CA SER A 24 -42.61 -0.79 39.35
C SER A 24 -42.20 0.66 39.57
N LEU A 25 -41.30 1.23 38.73
CA LEU A 25 -40.95 2.66 38.75
C LEU A 25 -41.91 3.53 37.93
N GLY A 26 -42.95 2.93 37.32
CA GLY A 26 -43.91 3.64 36.48
C GLY A 26 -43.51 3.75 35.00
N ILE A 27 -42.55 2.95 34.54
CA ILE A 27 -42.18 2.87 33.11
C ILE A 27 -43.19 2.02 32.33
N VAL A 28 -43.60 2.50 31.15
CA VAL A 28 -44.55 1.80 30.25
C VAL A 28 -43.93 0.56 29.60
N ASP A 29 -44.78 -0.41 29.26
CA ASP A 29 -44.37 -1.73 28.78
C ASP A 29 -43.41 -1.67 27.57
N VAL A 30 -43.67 -0.79 26.60
CA VAL A 30 -42.81 -0.63 25.40
C VAL A 30 -41.36 -0.23 25.75
N LEU A 31 -41.18 0.59 26.79
CA LEU A 31 -39.85 0.99 27.25
C LEU A 31 -39.23 -0.05 28.19
N CYS A 32 -40.04 -0.82 28.91
CA CYS A 32 -39.55 -1.98 29.66
C CYS A 32 -38.98 -3.05 28.72
N GLU A 33 -39.64 -3.34 27.59
CA GLU A 33 -39.13 -4.24 26.56
C GLU A 33 -37.80 -3.74 25.98
N ALA A 34 -37.68 -2.44 25.72
CA ALA A 34 -36.42 -1.84 25.26
C ALA A 34 -35.29 -2.02 26.30
N CYS A 35 -35.59 -1.84 27.60
CA CYS A 35 -34.63 -2.12 28.67
C CYS A 35 -34.21 -3.61 28.70
N GLU A 36 -35.14 -4.54 28.50
CA GLU A 36 -34.82 -5.98 28.44
C GLU A 36 -33.94 -6.35 27.24
N GLN A 37 -34.22 -5.78 26.07
CA GLN A 37 -33.39 -5.95 24.86
C GLN A 37 -31.96 -5.42 25.07
N LEU A 38 -31.83 -4.31 25.81
CA LEU A 38 -30.54 -3.75 26.24
C LEU A 38 -29.91 -4.51 27.42
N LYS A 39 -30.53 -5.61 27.89
CA LYS A 39 -30.09 -6.46 28.99
C LYS A 39 -30.02 -5.72 30.34
N TRP A 40 -30.83 -4.67 30.53
CA TRP A 40 -30.95 -3.96 31.80
C TRP A 40 -31.88 -4.72 32.74
N LYS A 41 -31.33 -5.69 33.47
CA LYS A 41 -32.11 -6.62 34.31
C LYS A 41 -32.81 -5.96 35.50
N ALA A 42 -32.26 -4.87 36.04
CA ALA A 42 -32.84 -4.14 37.18
C ALA A 42 -32.38 -2.67 37.18
N PRO A 43 -33.21 -1.73 37.67
CA PRO A 43 -32.86 -0.32 37.79
C PRO A 43 -31.73 -0.10 38.82
N THR A 44 -30.77 0.74 38.44
CA THR A 44 -29.69 1.16 39.32
C THR A 44 -30.22 2.09 40.42
N LYS A 45 -29.47 2.26 41.53
CA LYS A 45 -29.92 3.10 42.66
C LYS A 45 -30.30 4.52 42.24
N ILE A 46 -29.53 5.16 41.35
CA ILE A 46 -29.89 6.50 40.81
C ILE A 46 -31.14 6.46 39.94
N GLN A 47 -31.39 5.37 39.21
CA GLN A 47 -32.60 5.21 38.39
C GLN A 47 -33.84 5.01 39.27
N ARG A 48 -33.76 4.19 40.32
CA ARG A 48 -34.86 3.94 41.27
C ARG A 48 -35.38 5.23 41.90
N GLU A 49 -34.47 6.11 42.29
CA GLU A 49 -34.80 7.37 42.97
C GLU A 49 -35.19 8.49 42.00
N ALA A 50 -34.50 8.62 40.85
CA ALA A 50 -34.70 9.75 39.94
C ALA A 50 -35.87 9.56 38.96
N ILE A 51 -36.14 8.34 38.49
CA ILE A 51 -37.16 8.07 37.47
C ILE A 51 -38.57 8.45 37.95
N PRO A 52 -39.06 7.98 39.12
CA PRO A 52 -40.42 8.29 39.56
C PRO A 52 -40.66 9.80 39.73
N VAL A 53 -39.65 10.51 40.25
CA VAL A 53 -39.69 11.96 40.45
C VAL A 53 -39.70 12.72 39.13
N ALA A 54 -38.89 12.29 38.16
CA ALA A 54 -38.87 12.88 36.83
C ALA A 54 -40.19 12.65 36.07
N LEU A 55 -40.83 11.48 36.23
CA LEU A 55 -42.14 11.16 35.64
C LEU A 55 -43.27 12.02 36.22
N GLN A 56 -43.19 12.42 37.49
CA GLN A 56 -44.13 13.37 38.10
C GLN A 56 -43.96 14.81 37.59
N GLY A 57 -42.96 15.06 36.73
CA GLY A 57 -42.70 16.37 36.16
C GLY A 57 -41.93 17.31 37.10
N SER A 58 -41.21 16.79 38.09
CA SER A 58 -40.32 17.62 38.91
C SER A 58 -38.98 17.85 38.20
N ASP A 59 -38.35 18.99 38.47
CA ASP A 59 -36.94 19.21 38.12
C ASP A 59 -36.06 18.33 39.04
N VAL A 60 -34.98 17.75 38.52
CA VAL A 60 -34.16 16.76 39.24
C VAL A 60 -32.69 17.14 39.26
N ILE A 61 -32.05 16.96 40.41
CA ILE A 61 -30.59 16.98 40.56
C ILE A 61 -30.13 15.58 40.94
N GLY A 62 -29.49 14.89 40.01
CA GLY A 62 -28.92 13.56 40.23
C GLY A 62 -27.42 13.62 40.52
N LEU A 63 -27.03 13.29 41.75
CA LEU A 63 -25.63 13.15 42.18
C LEU A 63 -25.26 11.68 42.31
N ALA A 64 -24.49 11.19 41.34
CA ALA A 64 -23.99 9.83 41.33
C ALA A 64 -22.70 9.72 40.52
N GLU A 65 -21.88 8.72 40.83
CA GLU A 65 -20.62 8.45 40.15
C GLU A 65 -20.80 8.09 38.65
N THR A 66 -19.70 8.05 37.91
CA THR A 66 -19.74 7.67 36.49
C THR A 66 -20.03 6.17 36.37
N GLY A 67 -20.90 5.77 35.44
CA GLY A 67 -21.32 4.36 35.29
C GLY A 67 -22.45 3.93 36.22
N SER A 68 -23.03 4.84 37.00
CA SER A 68 -24.18 4.57 37.87
C SER A 68 -25.52 4.44 37.12
N GLY A 69 -25.58 4.66 35.81
CA GLY A 69 -26.81 4.56 35.00
C GLY A 69 -27.59 5.86 34.80
N LYS A 70 -26.95 7.03 34.98
CA LYS A 70 -27.57 8.37 34.85
C LYS A 70 -28.28 8.60 33.52
N THR A 71 -27.72 8.13 32.41
CA THR A 71 -28.33 8.29 31.08
C THR A 71 -29.73 7.68 31.01
N GLY A 72 -29.91 6.45 31.49
CA GLY A 72 -31.23 5.83 31.59
C GLY A 72 -32.18 6.59 32.52
N ALA A 73 -31.67 7.21 33.58
CA ALA A 73 -32.47 7.94 34.56
C ALA A 73 -33.15 9.20 33.98
N PHE A 74 -32.55 9.85 32.98
CA PHE A 74 -33.21 10.96 32.26
C PHE A 74 -33.83 10.55 30.93
N ALA A 75 -33.26 9.56 30.21
CA ALA A 75 -33.76 9.17 28.90
C ALA A 75 -35.15 8.53 28.99
N LEU A 76 -35.36 7.61 29.96
CA LEU A 76 -36.62 6.88 30.10
C LEU A 76 -37.83 7.81 30.36
N PRO A 77 -37.79 8.76 31.33
CA PRO A 77 -38.89 9.71 31.53
C PRO A 77 -39.16 10.60 30.32
N ILE A 78 -38.11 11.03 29.60
CA ILE A 78 -38.24 11.86 28.40
C ILE A 78 -38.94 11.09 27.29
N LEU A 79 -38.49 9.86 27.01
CA LEU A 79 -39.08 9.01 25.98
C LEU A 79 -40.53 8.64 26.30
N GLN A 80 -40.85 8.36 27.58
CA GLN A 80 -42.20 8.05 28.00
C GLN A 80 -43.16 9.23 27.79
N THR A 81 -42.74 10.45 28.13
CA THR A 81 -43.59 11.63 27.96
C THR A 81 -43.71 12.02 26.48
N LEU A 82 -42.66 11.78 25.70
CA LEU A 82 -42.67 11.98 24.26
C LEU A 82 -43.56 10.96 23.53
N LEU A 83 -43.71 9.74 24.07
CA LEU A 83 -44.66 8.74 23.57
C LEU A 83 -46.11 9.18 23.73
N ASP A 84 -46.46 9.75 24.89
CA ASP A 84 -47.80 10.28 25.15
C ASP A 84 -48.10 11.52 24.29
N LYS A 85 -47.09 12.38 24.08
CA LYS A 85 -47.23 13.63 23.31
C LYS A 85 -46.11 13.80 22.28
N PRO A 86 -46.22 13.15 21.11
CA PRO A 86 -45.20 13.23 20.06
C PRO A 86 -44.98 14.66 19.59
N GLN A 87 -43.75 15.15 19.75
CA GLN A 87 -43.38 16.51 19.38
C GLN A 87 -41.94 16.57 18.89
N ARG A 88 -41.67 17.37 17.87
CA ARG A 88 -40.30 17.65 17.41
C ARG A 88 -39.62 18.68 18.32
N LEU A 89 -38.29 18.65 18.36
CA LEU A 89 -37.44 19.52 19.18
C LEU A 89 -37.92 19.54 20.65
N TYR A 90 -38.13 18.36 21.20
CA TYR A 90 -38.76 18.14 22.50
C TYR A 90 -37.78 18.22 23.66
N ALA A 91 -36.58 17.64 23.49
CA ALA A 91 -35.54 17.60 24.51
C ALA A 91 -34.19 18.09 23.97
N LEU A 92 -33.45 18.78 24.83
CA LEU A 92 -32.08 19.24 24.60
C LEU A 92 -31.21 18.64 25.69
N VAL A 93 -30.16 17.92 25.29
CA VAL A 93 -29.17 17.38 26.21
C VAL A 93 -27.85 18.08 25.99
N LEU A 94 -27.40 18.81 27.01
CA LEU A 94 -26.09 19.45 27.04
C LEU A 94 -25.08 18.54 27.72
N THR A 95 -23.92 18.39 27.11
CA THR A 95 -22.85 17.51 27.56
C THR A 95 -21.48 18.11 27.22
N PRO A 96 -20.42 17.88 28.03
CA PRO A 96 -19.15 18.60 27.90
C PRO A 96 -18.30 18.17 26.70
N THR A 97 -18.45 16.95 26.19
CA THR A 97 -17.59 16.42 25.12
C THR A 97 -18.39 15.87 23.95
N ARG A 98 -17.74 15.82 22.78
CA ARG A 98 -18.38 15.36 21.53
C ARG A 98 -18.73 13.88 21.62
N GLU A 99 -17.83 13.12 22.21
CA GLU A 99 -17.90 11.68 22.37
C GLU A 99 -19.05 11.25 23.28
N LEU A 100 -19.27 12.00 24.37
CA LEU A 100 -20.39 11.78 25.27
C LEU A 100 -21.72 12.15 24.60
N ALA A 101 -21.74 13.15 23.72
CA ALA A 101 -22.92 13.49 22.94
C ALA A 101 -23.36 12.34 22.01
N PHE A 102 -22.42 11.70 21.31
CA PHE A 102 -22.72 10.51 20.51
C PHE A 102 -23.22 9.34 21.35
N GLN A 103 -22.57 9.04 22.48
CA GLN A 103 -23.02 7.97 23.38
C GLN A 103 -24.44 8.19 23.90
N ILE A 104 -24.76 9.42 24.29
CA ILE A 104 -26.12 9.73 24.74
C ILE A 104 -27.12 9.56 23.60
N SER A 105 -26.77 9.97 22.37
CA SER A 105 -27.61 9.78 21.18
C SER A 105 -27.90 8.30 20.92
N GLU A 106 -26.87 7.45 20.95
CA GLU A 106 -27.02 5.99 20.80
C GLU A 106 -27.94 5.39 21.86
N GLN A 107 -27.84 5.85 23.12
CA GLN A 107 -28.72 5.38 24.19
C GLN A 107 -30.18 5.81 23.97
N PHE A 108 -30.42 7.04 23.51
CA PHE A 108 -31.78 7.49 23.17
C PHE A 108 -32.36 6.74 21.98
N GLU A 109 -31.56 6.49 20.94
CA GLU A 109 -31.99 5.74 19.76
C GLU A 109 -32.26 4.28 20.11
N ALA A 110 -31.42 3.65 20.93
CA ALA A 110 -31.60 2.26 21.34
C ALA A 110 -32.83 2.08 22.25
N LEU A 111 -33.04 2.96 23.22
CA LEU A 111 -34.25 2.95 24.06
C LEU A 111 -35.51 3.35 23.28
N GLY A 112 -35.34 4.16 22.23
CA GLY A 112 -36.42 4.70 21.40
C GLY A 112 -36.62 3.97 20.06
N ALA A 113 -35.97 2.83 19.85
CA ALA A 113 -35.93 2.17 18.54
C ALA A 113 -37.32 1.71 18.08
N SER A 114 -38.10 1.11 18.99
CA SER A 114 -39.47 0.63 18.74
C SER A 114 -40.49 1.75 18.50
N ILE A 115 -40.11 3.00 18.75
CA ILE A 115 -41.01 4.16 18.74
C ILE A 115 -40.55 5.26 17.75
N GLY A 116 -39.53 4.97 16.93
CA GLY A 116 -39.12 5.83 15.81
C GLY A 116 -38.47 7.17 16.22
N ILE A 117 -37.75 7.19 17.33
CA ILE A 117 -37.06 8.39 17.81
C ILE A 117 -36.00 8.86 16.80
N LYS A 118 -35.82 10.18 16.73
CA LYS A 118 -34.86 10.83 15.84
C LYS A 118 -34.03 11.78 16.68
N CYS A 119 -32.74 11.52 16.75
CA CYS A 119 -31.79 12.36 17.46
C CYS A 119 -30.96 13.19 16.46
N ALA A 120 -30.41 14.32 16.91
CA ALA A 120 -29.33 14.99 16.21
C ALA A 120 -28.23 15.37 17.19
N VAL A 121 -26.99 15.03 16.83
CA VAL A 121 -25.79 15.33 17.60
C VAL A 121 -25.13 16.59 17.04
N ILE A 122 -25.03 17.63 17.87
CA ILE A 122 -24.59 18.98 17.48
C ILE A 122 -23.30 19.35 18.22
N VAL A 123 -22.16 19.15 17.57
CA VAL A 123 -20.83 19.20 18.20
C VAL A 123 -19.78 19.85 17.30
N GLY A 124 -18.73 20.44 17.90
CA GLY A 124 -17.63 21.03 17.13
C GLY A 124 -16.89 20.02 16.24
N GLY A 125 -16.19 20.50 15.21
CA GLY A 125 -15.32 19.67 14.35
C GLY A 125 -16.03 18.72 13.39
N ILE A 126 -17.36 18.81 13.30
CA ILE A 126 -18.14 18.27 12.18
C ILE A 126 -18.60 19.46 11.34
N ASP A 127 -18.68 19.27 10.03
CA ASP A 127 -19.11 20.32 9.10
C ASP A 127 -20.44 20.99 9.52
N MET A 128 -20.47 22.31 9.39
CA MET A 128 -21.60 23.15 9.84
C MET A 128 -22.83 22.96 8.96
N MET A 129 -22.65 22.71 7.66
CA MET A 129 -23.74 22.50 6.71
C MET A 129 -24.43 21.15 6.97
N THR A 130 -23.66 20.09 7.21
CA THR A 130 -24.19 18.77 7.61
C THR A 130 -25.05 18.85 8.86
N GLN A 131 -24.57 19.52 9.92
CA GLN A 131 -25.35 19.70 11.15
C GLN A 131 -26.59 20.58 10.93
N SER A 132 -26.50 21.59 10.06
CA SER A 132 -27.65 22.43 9.68
C SER A 132 -28.74 21.61 8.98
N LEU A 133 -28.37 20.67 8.11
CA LEU A 133 -29.31 19.75 7.45
C LEU A 133 -29.95 18.78 8.45
N MET A 134 -29.19 18.28 9.43
CA MET A 134 -29.73 17.44 10.51
C MET A 134 -30.78 18.20 11.34
N LEU A 135 -30.50 19.46 11.70
CA LEU A 135 -31.44 20.32 12.43
C LEU A 135 -32.68 20.67 11.58
N ALA A 136 -32.52 20.86 10.27
CA ALA A 136 -33.63 21.14 9.35
C ALA A 136 -34.66 19.99 9.29
N LYS A 137 -34.23 18.74 9.54
CA LYS A 137 -35.13 17.58 9.66
C LYS A 137 -36.02 17.61 10.91
N LYS A 138 -35.78 18.55 11.85
CA LYS A 138 -36.49 18.74 13.12
C LYS A 138 -36.52 17.45 13.96
N PRO A 139 -35.36 16.99 14.48
CA PRO A 139 -35.27 15.80 15.32
C PRO A 139 -36.14 15.94 16.58
N HIS A 140 -36.49 14.83 17.22
CA HIS A 140 -37.18 14.83 18.51
C HIS A 140 -36.25 15.29 19.64
N ILE A 141 -34.99 14.87 19.60
CA ILE A 141 -34.00 15.10 20.65
C ILE A 141 -32.75 15.72 20.03
N VAL A 142 -32.26 16.81 20.60
CA VAL A 142 -30.98 17.43 20.23
C VAL A 142 -29.98 17.15 21.34
N ILE A 143 -28.84 16.55 21.02
CA ILE A 143 -27.74 16.31 21.98
C ILE A 143 -26.56 17.17 21.52
N ALA A 144 -26.04 18.04 22.37
CA ALA A 144 -25.09 19.04 21.91
C ALA A 144 -24.00 19.41 22.93
N THR A 145 -22.84 19.79 22.40
CA THR A 145 -21.86 20.58 23.16
C THR A 145 -22.26 22.05 23.15
N PRO A 146 -22.19 22.80 24.27
CA PRO A 146 -22.72 24.16 24.37
C PRO A 146 -22.23 25.12 23.28
N GLY A 147 -20.93 25.13 22.97
CA GLY A 147 -20.36 26.03 21.95
C GLY A 147 -20.99 25.86 20.56
N ARG A 148 -20.99 24.62 20.03
CA ARG A 148 -21.57 24.36 18.69
C ARG A 148 -23.07 24.65 18.65
N LEU A 149 -23.80 24.41 19.75
CA LEU A 149 -25.22 24.72 19.80
C LEU A 149 -25.47 26.22 19.70
N VAL A 150 -24.68 27.04 20.41
CA VAL A 150 -24.73 28.50 20.31
C VAL A 150 -24.46 28.94 18.87
N ASP A 151 -23.45 28.38 18.20
CA ASP A 151 -23.15 28.69 16.81
C ASP A 151 -24.37 28.45 15.89
N HIS A 152 -25.10 27.34 16.08
CA HIS A 152 -26.30 27.05 15.30
C HIS A 152 -27.48 27.96 15.67
N LEU A 153 -27.65 28.30 16.95
CA LEU A 153 -28.70 29.22 17.40
C LEU A 153 -28.50 30.64 16.86
N GLU A 154 -27.25 31.07 16.69
CA GLU A 154 -26.91 32.40 16.16
C GLU A 154 -26.88 32.43 14.63
N ASN A 155 -26.37 31.38 13.97
CA ASN A 155 -26.03 31.43 12.54
C ASN A 155 -26.86 30.51 11.63
N THR A 156 -27.67 29.58 12.16
CA THR A 156 -28.47 28.67 11.32
C THR A 156 -29.88 29.20 11.10
N LYS A 157 -30.16 29.64 9.87
CA LYS A 157 -31.45 30.21 9.49
C LYS A 157 -32.59 29.22 9.75
N GLY A 158 -33.58 29.64 10.52
CA GLY A 158 -34.80 28.86 10.80
C GLY A 158 -34.70 27.86 11.95
N PHE A 159 -33.52 27.69 12.56
CA PHE A 159 -33.37 26.86 13.76
C PHE A 159 -33.67 27.65 15.03
N ASN A 160 -34.49 27.09 15.92
CA ASN A 160 -34.74 27.62 17.27
C ASN A 160 -35.26 26.50 18.18
N LEU A 161 -35.20 26.72 19.49
CA LEU A 161 -35.62 25.76 20.51
C LEU A 161 -36.85 26.22 21.30
N ARG A 162 -37.72 27.04 20.70
CA ARG A 162 -38.88 27.62 21.40
C ARG A 162 -39.95 26.60 21.82
N SER A 163 -39.94 25.40 21.24
CA SER A 163 -40.88 24.32 21.56
C SER A 163 -40.36 23.34 22.63
N LEU A 164 -39.15 23.57 23.16
CA LEU A 164 -38.48 22.65 24.07
C LEU A 164 -39.26 22.41 25.36
N LYS A 165 -39.40 21.13 25.75
CA LYS A 165 -40.04 20.70 27.01
C LYS A 165 -39.06 20.17 28.05
N TYR A 166 -37.91 19.64 27.61
CA TYR A 166 -36.87 19.13 28.50
C TYR A 166 -35.51 19.75 28.22
N LEU A 167 -34.82 20.15 29.28
CA LEU A 167 -33.39 20.45 29.29
C LEU A 167 -32.67 19.44 30.19
N VAL A 168 -31.68 18.74 29.66
CA VAL A 168 -30.78 17.88 30.43
C VAL A 168 -29.39 18.50 30.40
N MET A 169 -28.72 18.53 31.56
CA MET A 169 -27.31 18.88 31.67
C MET A 169 -26.58 17.70 32.30
N ASP A 170 -25.91 16.90 31.48
CA ASP A 170 -25.14 15.75 31.93
C ASP A 170 -23.65 16.11 32.10
N GLU A 171 -23.02 15.54 33.12
CA GLU A 171 -21.69 15.94 33.60
C GLU A 171 -21.57 17.47 33.86
N ALA A 172 -22.53 18.05 34.57
CA ALA A 172 -22.63 19.50 34.76
C ALA A 172 -21.39 20.13 35.44
N ASP A 173 -20.70 19.41 36.33
CA ASP A 173 -19.44 19.87 36.91
C ASP A 173 -18.34 20.04 35.86
N ARG A 174 -18.31 19.18 34.83
CA ARG A 174 -17.35 19.26 33.73
C ARG A 174 -17.70 20.33 32.71
N ILE A 175 -18.99 20.50 32.37
CA ILE A 175 -19.44 21.60 31.51
C ILE A 175 -18.89 22.94 32.03
N LEU A 176 -18.93 23.15 33.35
CA LEU A 176 -18.47 24.38 34.00
C LEU A 176 -16.96 24.46 34.26
N ASN A 177 -16.25 23.33 34.18
CA ASN A 177 -14.78 23.28 34.30
C ASN A 177 -14.07 23.41 32.94
N MET A 178 -14.78 23.17 31.84
CA MET A 178 -14.29 23.38 30.46
C MET A 178 -14.62 24.78 29.93
N ASP A 179 -14.93 25.72 30.82
CA ASP A 179 -15.24 27.13 30.55
C ASP A 179 -16.46 27.40 29.65
N PHE A 180 -17.39 26.44 29.49
CA PHE A 180 -18.65 26.65 28.74
C PHE A 180 -19.71 27.48 29.50
N GLU A 181 -19.33 28.20 30.56
CA GLU A 181 -20.28 28.95 31.41
C GLU A 181 -21.03 30.02 30.61
N GLN A 182 -20.35 30.72 29.70
CA GLN A 182 -20.96 31.77 28.88
C GLN A 182 -21.94 31.22 27.85
N GLU A 183 -21.60 30.11 27.21
CA GLU A 183 -22.41 29.43 26.20
C GLU A 183 -23.68 28.87 26.83
N VAL A 184 -23.58 28.25 28.01
CA VAL A 184 -24.75 27.77 28.75
C VAL A 184 -25.68 28.93 29.12
N ASP A 185 -25.14 30.05 29.61
CA ASP A 185 -25.93 31.25 29.91
C ASP A 185 -26.65 31.80 28.67
N LYS A 186 -26.02 31.78 27.49
CA LYS A 186 -26.67 32.15 26.22
C LYS A 186 -27.82 31.21 25.86
N ILE A 187 -27.61 29.90 25.98
CA ILE A 187 -28.63 28.88 25.68
C ILE A 187 -29.85 29.06 26.60
N LEU A 188 -29.62 29.22 27.91
CA LEU A 188 -30.69 29.40 28.91
C LEU A 188 -31.57 30.64 28.63
N LYS A 189 -31.04 31.66 27.97
CA LYS A 189 -31.78 32.89 27.59
C LYS A 189 -32.74 32.69 26.41
N VAL A 190 -32.45 31.74 25.52
CA VAL A 190 -33.22 31.57 24.26
C VAL A 190 -34.19 30.39 24.28
N ILE A 191 -34.05 29.47 25.25
CA ILE A 191 -34.99 28.37 25.46
C ILE A 191 -36.17 28.77 26.38
N PRO A 192 -37.33 28.09 26.30
CA PRO A 192 -38.50 28.37 27.14
C PRO A 192 -38.21 28.30 28.64
N ARG A 193 -38.80 29.20 29.42
CA ARG A 193 -38.75 29.16 30.90
C ARG A 193 -39.62 28.04 31.48
N GLU A 194 -40.75 27.77 30.84
CA GLU A 194 -41.64 26.67 31.21
C GLU A 194 -41.15 25.38 30.53
N ARG A 195 -40.32 24.62 31.26
CA ARG A 195 -39.73 23.35 30.84
C ARG A 195 -39.36 22.53 32.08
N ARG A 196 -39.06 21.25 31.90
CA ARG A 196 -38.45 20.40 32.93
C ARG A 196 -36.93 20.41 32.77
N THR A 197 -36.21 20.58 33.86
CA THR A 197 -34.74 20.59 33.86
C THR A 197 -34.19 19.46 34.72
N LEU A 198 -33.34 18.62 34.11
CA LEU A 198 -32.68 17.50 34.77
C LEU A 198 -31.17 17.71 34.75
N LEU A 199 -30.56 17.91 35.92
CA LEU A 199 -29.12 18.15 36.07
C LEU A 199 -28.46 16.93 36.69
N PHE A 200 -27.50 16.34 36.00
CA PHE A 200 -26.73 15.19 36.45
C PHE A 200 -25.25 15.53 36.59
N SER A 201 -24.66 15.19 37.74
CA SER A 201 -23.26 15.50 38.04
C SER A 201 -22.63 14.43 38.93
N ALA A 202 -21.31 14.27 38.85
CA ALA A 202 -20.58 13.45 39.82
C ALA A 202 -20.37 14.20 41.14
N THR A 203 -20.21 15.53 41.07
CA THR A 203 -19.91 16.36 42.25
C THR A 203 -20.77 17.63 42.31
N MET A 204 -21.01 18.10 43.53
CA MET A 204 -21.68 19.38 43.78
C MET A 204 -20.64 20.48 44.06
N THR A 205 -20.06 21.05 43.00
CA THR A 205 -19.11 22.17 43.12
C THR A 205 -19.85 23.50 43.33
N LYS A 206 -19.14 24.56 43.78
CA LYS A 206 -19.72 25.91 43.92
C LYS A 206 -20.31 26.43 42.60
N LYS A 207 -19.67 26.10 41.46
CA LYS A 207 -20.15 26.46 40.11
C LYS A 207 -21.44 25.72 39.76
N VAL A 208 -21.51 24.40 40.01
CA VAL A 208 -22.73 23.60 39.77
C VAL A 208 -23.89 24.10 40.64
N ALA A 209 -23.63 24.44 41.91
CA ALA A 209 -24.64 25.02 42.80
C ALA A 209 -25.14 26.40 42.33
N LYS A 210 -24.34 27.17 41.59
CA LYS A 210 -24.74 28.44 40.95
C LYS A 210 -25.60 28.15 39.72
N LEU A 211 -25.18 27.22 38.85
CA LEU A 211 -25.94 26.78 37.67
C LEU A 211 -27.31 26.24 38.07
N GLN A 212 -27.38 25.46 39.16
CA GLN A 212 -28.63 24.96 39.73
C GLN A 212 -29.64 26.10 39.96
N ARG A 213 -29.21 27.15 40.66
CA ARG A 213 -30.07 28.29 41.01
C ARG A 213 -30.53 29.08 39.79
N ALA A 214 -29.76 29.04 38.69
CA ALA A 214 -30.07 29.76 37.46
C ALA A 214 -31.00 29.00 36.50
N SER A 215 -31.06 27.66 36.60
CA SER A 215 -31.66 26.82 35.55
C SER A 215 -32.80 25.90 36.00
N LEU A 216 -32.94 25.60 37.31
CA LEU A 216 -33.97 24.70 37.84
C LEU A 216 -35.02 25.46 38.69
N GLN A 217 -36.24 24.92 38.74
CA GLN A 217 -37.35 25.40 39.59
C GLN A 217 -37.79 24.32 40.58
N HIS A 218 -37.67 24.60 41.89
CA HIS A 218 -37.99 23.66 42.98
C HIS A 218 -37.47 22.21 42.77
N PRO A 219 -36.15 22.02 42.51
CA PRO A 219 -35.65 20.71 42.13
C PRO A 219 -35.60 19.73 43.30
N VAL A 220 -35.92 18.46 43.01
CA VAL A 220 -35.70 17.34 43.93
C VAL A 220 -34.25 16.87 43.79
N LYS A 221 -33.54 16.80 44.91
CA LYS A 221 -32.14 16.34 44.96
C LYS A 221 -32.08 14.85 45.29
N VAL A 222 -31.50 14.07 44.39
CA VAL A 222 -31.24 12.64 44.55
C VAL A 222 -29.73 12.42 44.65
N GLU A 223 -29.25 11.88 45.77
CA GLU A 223 -27.82 11.69 46.05
C GLU A 223 -27.55 10.27 46.51
N VAL A 224 -26.65 9.57 45.79
CA VAL A 224 -26.49 8.11 45.92
C VAL A 224 -25.05 7.68 46.28
N SER A 225 -24.11 8.63 46.42
CA SER A 225 -22.70 8.36 46.70
C SER A 225 -22.18 9.11 47.93
N SER A 226 -21.40 8.44 48.79
CA SER A 226 -20.57 9.04 49.84
C SER A 226 -19.27 9.63 49.26
N LYS A 227 -18.61 10.56 49.99
CA LYS A 227 -17.45 11.35 49.52
C LYS A 227 -16.27 10.48 49.02
N TYR A 228 -15.84 10.70 47.77
CA TYR A 228 -14.56 10.29 47.14
C TYR A 228 -13.96 8.93 47.58
N GLN A 229 -14.69 7.82 47.43
CA GLN A 229 -14.13 6.47 47.61
C GLN A 229 -13.94 5.74 46.26
N THR A 230 -12.88 4.95 46.15
CA THR A 230 -12.69 3.99 45.04
C THR A 230 -13.54 2.74 45.28
N VAL A 231 -14.01 2.08 44.22
CA VAL A 231 -14.82 0.84 44.30
C VAL A 231 -14.16 -0.21 45.21
N ASP A 232 -14.93 -0.85 46.10
CA ASP A 232 -14.43 -1.78 47.12
C ASP A 232 -13.62 -2.98 46.55
N LYS A 233 -13.95 -3.42 45.33
CA LYS A 233 -13.30 -4.56 44.66
C LYS A 233 -12.04 -4.19 43.85
N LEU A 234 -11.59 -2.93 43.91
CA LEU A 234 -10.41 -2.45 43.18
C LEU A 234 -9.13 -2.67 44.00
N GLN A 235 -8.25 -3.53 43.51
CA GLN A 235 -6.91 -3.73 44.06
C GLN A 235 -5.97 -2.64 43.53
N GLN A 236 -5.30 -1.93 44.44
CA GLN A 236 -4.48 -0.76 44.11
C GLN A 236 -3.09 -0.97 44.69
N TYR A 237 -2.07 -0.84 43.84
CA TYR A 237 -0.67 -0.99 44.22
C TYR A 237 0.14 0.22 43.76
N TYR A 238 1.27 0.44 44.42
CA TYR A 238 2.32 1.32 43.91
C TYR A 238 3.58 0.51 43.59
N LEU A 239 4.37 0.97 42.62
CA LEU A 239 5.68 0.42 42.30
C LEU A 239 6.70 1.54 42.38
N PHE A 240 7.65 1.45 43.31
CA PHE A 240 8.67 2.48 43.52
C PHE A 240 9.96 2.13 42.78
N ILE A 241 10.27 2.88 41.72
CA ILE A 241 11.37 2.57 40.80
C ILE A 241 12.09 3.84 40.31
N PRO A 242 13.42 3.78 40.08
CA PRO A 242 14.13 4.88 39.45
C PRO A 242 13.57 5.21 38.06
N VAL A 243 13.44 6.50 37.73
CA VAL A 243 12.85 6.97 36.46
C VAL A 243 13.43 6.29 35.22
N LYS A 244 14.75 6.00 35.21
CA LYS A 244 15.46 5.38 34.08
C LYS A 244 14.98 3.98 33.73
N TYR A 245 14.34 3.28 34.66
CA TYR A 245 13.87 1.91 34.47
C TYR A 245 12.37 1.80 34.22
N LYS A 246 11.61 2.92 34.22
CA LYS A 246 10.15 2.92 34.06
C LYS A 246 9.66 2.06 32.87
N ASP A 247 10.29 2.21 31.71
CA ASP A 247 9.90 1.46 30.51
C ASP A 247 10.19 -0.05 30.63
N VAL A 248 11.25 -0.44 31.35
CA VAL A 248 11.64 -1.84 31.54
C VAL A 248 10.65 -2.54 32.47
N TYR A 249 10.30 -1.89 33.58
CA TYR A 249 9.26 -2.38 34.50
C TYR A 249 7.87 -2.38 33.87
N LEU A 250 7.58 -1.43 32.96
CA LEU A 250 6.34 -1.46 32.18
C LEU A 250 6.25 -2.73 31.33
N VAL A 251 7.31 -3.05 30.59
CA VAL A 251 7.35 -4.27 29.76
C VAL A 251 7.30 -5.53 30.61
N TYR A 252 7.98 -5.56 31.76
CA TYR A 252 7.90 -6.67 32.71
C TYR A 252 6.45 -6.92 33.16
N ILE A 253 5.75 -5.90 33.66
CA ILE A 253 4.36 -6.04 34.14
C ILE A 253 3.41 -6.44 33.01
N LEU A 254 3.61 -5.91 31.80
CA LEU A 254 2.80 -6.29 30.63
C LEU A 254 3.00 -7.76 30.25
N ASN A 255 4.21 -8.30 30.42
CA ASN A 255 4.50 -9.72 30.17
C ASN A 255 4.00 -10.61 31.32
N GLU A 256 4.19 -10.20 32.57
CA GLU A 256 3.73 -10.92 33.77
C GLU A 256 2.21 -11.09 33.76
N LEU A 257 1.49 -10.02 33.41
CA LEU A 257 0.03 -9.99 33.36
C LEU A 257 -0.51 -10.22 31.92
N ALA A 258 0.26 -10.89 31.07
CA ALA A 258 -0.13 -11.15 29.68
C ALA A 258 -1.50 -11.84 29.58
N GLY A 259 -2.28 -11.48 28.56
CA GLY A 259 -3.66 -11.95 28.38
C GLY A 259 -4.73 -11.02 28.97
N ASN A 260 -4.34 -10.07 29.82
CA ASN A 260 -5.21 -9.00 30.30
C ASN A 260 -5.30 -7.84 29.29
N SER A 261 -6.39 -7.07 29.38
CA SER A 261 -6.50 -5.76 28.72
C SER A 261 -5.92 -4.65 29.60
N PHE A 262 -5.07 -3.82 29.02
CA PHE A 262 -4.32 -2.78 29.71
C PHE A 262 -4.71 -1.39 29.26
N MET A 263 -4.82 -0.48 30.22
CA MET A 263 -4.85 0.97 29.97
C MET A 263 -3.66 1.63 30.66
N VAL A 264 -2.74 2.18 29.88
CA VAL A 264 -1.49 2.79 30.34
C VAL A 264 -1.61 4.31 30.24
N PHE A 265 -1.46 5.03 31.34
CA PHE A 265 -1.54 6.49 31.36
C PHE A 265 -0.17 7.16 31.32
N CYS A 266 0.01 8.06 30.36
CA CYS A 266 1.18 8.94 30.24
C CYS A 266 0.79 10.42 30.34
N SER A 267 1.73 11.24 30.79
CA SER A 267 1.55 12.68 31.01
C SER A 267 1.50 13.52 29.73
N THR A 268 2.16 13.07 28.65
CA THR A 268 2.28 13.86 27.40
C THR A 268 1.92 13.05 26.14
N CYS A 269 1.42 13.73 25.10
CA CYS A 269 1.09 13.12 23.80
C CYS A 269 2.34 12.49 23.15
N ALA A 270 3.49 13.15 23.25
CA ALA A 270 4.76 12.64 22.74
C ALA A 270 5.14 11.33 23.44
N ASN A 271 4.96 11.25 24.76
CA ASN A 271 5.27 10.03 25.50
C ASN A 271 4.28 8.89 25.17
N THR A 272 2.99 9.19 24.97
CA THR A 272 2.04 8.16 24.51
C THR A 272 2.45 7.54 23.18
N GLN A 273 2.91 8.36 22.22
CA GLN A 273 3.38 7.88 20.92
C GLN A 273 4.68 7.08 21.05
N ARG A 274 5.64 7.60 21.81
CA ARG A 274 6.94 6.97 22.06
C ARG A 274 6.78 5.57 22.67
N VAL A 275 5.97 5.46 23.72
CA VAL A 275 5.73 4.18 24.40
C VAL A 275 5.01 3.22 23.47
N ALA A 276 4.04 3.68 22.66
CA ALA A 276 3.35 2.83 21.70
C ALA A 276 4.30 2.26 20.64
N LEU A 277 5.20 3.08 20.10
CA LEU A 277 6.24 2.64 19.16
C LEU A 277 7.20 1.64 19.79
N MET A 278 7.67 1.95 21.00
CA MET A 278 8.57 1.06 21.75
C MET A 278 7.92 -0.31 22.00
N LEU A 279 6.68 -0.34 22.51
CA LEU A 279 5.97 -1.60 22.77
C LEU A 279 5.70 -2.38 21.48
N ARG A 280 5.32 -1.72 20.38
CA ARG A 280 5.13 -2.38 19.08
C ARG A 280 6.42 -2.99 18.55
N ASN A 281 7.55 -2.30 18.68
CA ASN A 281 8.86 -2.86 18.31
C ASN A 281 9.28 -4.05 19.19
N LEU A 282 8.70 -4.16 20.39
CA LEU A 282 8.86 -5.32 21.26
C LEU A 282 7.85 -6.44 20.97
N GLY A 283 6.98 -6.30 19.97
CA GLY A 283 5.95 -7.29 19.62
C GLY A 283 4.68 -7.20 20.46
N LEU A 284 4.53 -6.17 21.29
CA LEU A 284 3.34 -5.93 22.11
C LEU A 284 2.33 -5.06 21.34
N THR A 285 1.06 -5.43 21.42
CA THR A 285 -0.02 -4.82 20.64
C THR A 285 -0.54 -3.53 21.30
N ALA A 286 0.25 -2.46 21.21
CA ALA A 286 -0.05 -1.16 21.82
C ALA A 286 -0.57 -0.12 20.82
N ILE A 287 -1.61 0.64 21.20
CA ILE A 287 -2.15 1.77 20.44
C ILE A 287 -2.12 3.06 21.28
N PRO A 288 -1.64 4.19 20.74
CA PRO A 288 -1.71 5.48 21.41
C PRO A 288 -3.11 6.13 21.25
N LEU A 289 -3.54 6.88 22.27
CA LEU A 289 -4.79 7.63 22.30
C LEU A 289 -4.55 8.99 23.01
N HIS A 290 -4.38 10.06 22.24
CA HIS A 290 -4.06 11.38 22.78
C HIS A 290 -4.80 12.53 22.06
N GLY A 291 -4.84 13.72 22.68
CA GLY A 291 -5.65 14.85 22.20
C GLY A 291 -5.21 15.48 20.87
N GLN A 292 -3.98 15.26 20.44
CA GLN A 292 -3.47 15.69 19.12
C GLN A 292 -3.84 14.73 17.96
N MET A 293 -4.51 13.60 18.23
CA MET A 293 -5.01 12.72 17.17
C MET A 293 -6.29 13.28 16.57
N SER A 294 -6.49 13.08 15.26
CA SER A 294 -7.78 13.39 14.62
C SER A 294 -8.90 12.54 15.22
N GLN A 295 -10.16 12.99 15.09
CA GLN A 295 -11.29 12.27 15.66
C GLN A 295 -11.44 10.87 15.06
N SER A 296 -11.22 10.72 13.75
CA SER A 296 -11.13 9.42 13.06
C SER A 296 -10.10 8.52 13.73
N LYS A 297 -8.86 9.01 13.90
CA LYS A 297 -7.76 8.28 14.55
C LYS A 297 -8.10 7.82 15.97
N ARG A 298 -8.79 8.67 16.74
CA ARG A 298 -9.21 8.34 18.10
C ARG A 298 -10.29 7.24 18.13
N LEU A 299 -11.27 7.31 17.22
CA LEU A 299 -12.32 6.30 17.09
C LEU A 299 -11.76 4.97 16.55
N GLY A 300 -10.89 5.01 15.54
CA GLY A 300 -10.19 3.84 15.01
C GLY A 300 -9.32 3.14 16.07
N ALA A 301 -8.55 3.91 16.85
CA ALA A 301 -7.79 3.39 17.98
C ALA A 301 -8.69 2.70 19.02
N LEU A 302 -9.84 3.30 19.34
CA LEU A 302 -10.79 2.73 20.28
C LEU A 302 -11.47 1.46 19.72
N ASN A 303 -11.84 1.44 18.44
CA ASN A 303 -12.44 0.28 17.79
C ASN A 303 -11.48 -0.91 17.76
N LYS A 304 -10.21 -0.67 17.42
CA LYS A 304 -9.14 -1.69 17.46
C LYS A 304 -8.89 -2.24 18.86
N PHE A 305 -9.10 -1.42 19.90
CA PHE A 305 -9.05 -1.87 21.29
C PHE A 305 -10.31 -2.64 21.70
N LYS A 306 -11.50 -2.18 21.29
CA LYS A 306 -12.81 -2.82 21.54
C LYS A 306 -12.92 -4.21 20.91
N SER A 307 -12.38 -4.40 19.71
CA SER A 307 -12.38 -5.70 19.02
C SER A 307 -11.43 -6.74 19.63
N LYS A 308 -10.66 -6.36 20.67
CA LYS A 308 -9.54 -7.14 21.23
C LYS A 308 -8.39 -7.43 20.24
N ASN A 309 -8.38 -6.80 19.06
CA ASN A 309 -7.25 -6.89 18.11
C ASN A 309 -5.95 -6.32 18.71
N ARG A 310 -6.06 -5.43 19.70
CA ARG A 310 -4.94 -4.87 20.47
C ARG A 310 -5.32 -4.85 21.95
N SER A 311 -4.43 -5.35 22.81
CA SER A 311 -4.71 -5.50 24.25
C SER A 311 -4.19 -4.34 25.11
N ILE A 312 -3.43 -3.38 24.55
CA ILE A 312 -2.79 -2.30 25.31
C ILE A 312 -3.17 -0.94 24.72
N LEU A 313 -3.86 -0.11 25.50
CA LEU A 313 -4.21 1.28 25.15
C LEU A 313 -3.35 2.26 25.94
N ILE A 314 -2.58 3.11 25.27
CA ILE A 314 -1.72 4.12 25.90
C ILE A 314 -2.35 5.49 25.75
N ALA A 315 -2.76 6.12 26.85
CA ALA A 315 -3.58 7.33 26.79
C ALA A 315 -3.07 8.48 27.66
N THR A 316 -3.42 9.71 27.29
CA THR A 316 -3.35 10.87 28.18
C THR A 316 -4.68 11.09 28.92
N ASP A 317 -4.65 11.86 30.01
CA ASP A 317 -5.86 12.19 30.78
C ASP A 317 -6.96 12.82 29.91
N VAL A 318 -6.57 13.78 29.05
CA VAL A 318 -7.49 14.50 28.17
C VAL A 318 -8.19 13.54 27.20
N ALA A 319 -7.45 12.61 26.62
CA ALA A 319 -7.97 11.73 25.59
C ALA A 319 -8.83 10.60 26.14
N SER A 320 -8.62 10.18 27.40
CA SER A 320 -9.41 9.15 28.08
C SER A 320 -10.78 9.62 28.60
N ARG A 321 -11.03 10.93 28.63
CA ARG A 321 -12.27 11.54 29.14
C ARG A 321 -13.34 11.56 28.04
N GLY A 322 -14.59 11.28 28.39
CA GLY A 322 -15.72 11.28 27.45
C GLY A 322 -15.81 10.10 26.49
N LEU A 323 -14.79 9.23 26.41
CA LEU A 323 -14.83 8.00 25.61
C LEU A 323 -15.40 6.82 26.41
N ASP A 324 -16.32 6.09 25.78
CA ASP A 324 -16.80 4.78 26.20
C ASP A 324 -15.70 3.74 25.93
N ILE A 325 -14.75 3.69 26.85
CA ILE A 325 -13.69 2.69 26.85
C ILE A 325 -14.26 1.43 27.47
N PRO A 326 -14.18 0.27 26.78
CA PRO A 326 -14.64 -0.99 27.33
C PRO A 326 -13.90 -1.28 28.64
N HIS A 327 -14.51 -2.09 29.50
CA HIS A 327 -13.90 -2.47 30.76
C HIS A 327 -12.49 -3.05 30.53
N VAL A 328 -11.51 -2.50 31.24
CA VAL A 328 -10.11 -2.97 31.21
C VAL A 328 -9.78 -3.73 32.49
N ASP A 329 -8.97 -4.77 32.36
CA ASP A 329 -8.61 -5.64 33.48
C ASP A 329 -7.54 -4.96 34.36
N VAL A 330 -6.59 -4.26 33.74
CA VAL A 330 -5.45 -3.63 34.43
C VAL A 330 -5.27 -2.17 34.00
N VAL A 331 -5.15 -1.27 34.98
CA VAL A 331 -4.77 0.14 34.77
C VAL A 331 -3.34 0.38 35.25
N LEU A 332 -2.48 0.89 34.37
CA LEU A 332 -1.10 1.24 34.69
C LEU A 332 -0.92 2.75 34.62
N ASN A 333 -0.65 3.40 35.76
CA ASN A 333 -0.24 4.81 35.78
C ASN A 333 1.29 4.88 35.61
N LEU A 334 1.77 4.93 34.36
CA LEU A 334 3.19 5.06 34.06
C LEU A 334 3.73 6.42 34.54
N ASP A 335 2.94 7.47 34.34
CA ASP A 335 3.14 8.80 34.92
C ASP A 335 2.03 9.09 35.94
N ILE A 336 2.39 9.63 37.10
CA ILE A 336 1.44 9.96 38.16
C ILE A 336 0.54 11.16 37.74
N PRO A 337 -0.77 11.16 38.05
CA PRO A 337 -1.61 12.33 37.74
C PRO A 337 -1.19 13.55 38.56
N THR A 338 -1.22 14.73 37.92
CA THR A 338 -0.84 16.01 38.56
C THR A 338 -1.86 16.45 39.61
N HIS A 339 -3.14 16.12 39.43
CA HIS A 339 -4.21 16.35 40.39
C HIS A 339 -4.68 15.03 41.00
N SER A 340 -4.73 14.95 42.34
CA SER A 340 -5.11 13.72 43.05
C SER A 340 -6.51 13.21 42.68
N LYS A 341 -7.44 14.09 42.26
CA LYS A 341 -8.78 13.69 41.79
C LYS A 341 -8.76 12.90 40.49
N ASP A 342 -7.79 13.16 39.60
CA ASP A 342 -7.66 12.43 38.34
C ASP A 342 -7.31 10.96 38.56
N TYR A 343 -6.62 10.63 39.66
CA TYR A 343 -6.35 9.25 40.05
C TYR A 343 -7.61 8.41 40.12
N ILE A 344 -8.67 8.90 40.78
CA ILE A 344 -9.95 8.20 40.93
C ILE A 344 -10.57 7.90 39.55
N HIS A 345 -10.43 8.84 38.60
CA HIS A 345 -10.94 8.68 37.24
C HIS A 345 -10.14 7.69 36.39
N ARG A 346 -8.82 7.63 36.59
CA ARG A 346 -7.94 6.67 35.91
C ARG A 346 -8.20 5.25 36.39
N VAL A 347 -8.17 5.03 37.70
CA VAL A 347 -8.36 3.68 38.27
C VAL A 347 -9.81 3.21 38.15
N GLY A 348 -10.78 4.13 38.07
CA GLY A 348 -12.18 3.82 37.75
C GLY A 348 -12.43 3.37 36.30
N ARG A 349 -11.38 3.15 35.49
CA ARG A 349 -11.49 2.47 34.19
C ARG A 349 -11.55 0.94 34.33
N THR A 350 -11.06 0.42 35.45
CA THR A 350 -11.20 -0.99 35.84
C THR A 350 -12.21 -1.14 37.00
N ALA A 351 -12.43 -2.37 37.49
CA ALA A 351 -13.36 -2.74 38.56
C ALA A 351 -14.81 -2.20 38.40
N ARG A 352 -15.35 -2.15 37.16
CA ARG A 352 -16.73 -1.71 36.87
C ARG A 352 -17.74 -2.85 36.96
N ALA A 353 -19.00 -2.52 37.26
CA ALA A 353 -20.15 -3.44 37.24
C ALA A 353 -19.98 -4.69 38.12
N GLY A 354 -19.37 -4.55 39.31
CA GLY A 354 -19.24 -5.62 40.30
C GLY A 354 -18.08 -6.60 40.12
N ARG A 355 -17.23 -6.41 39.09
CA ARG A 355 -15.99 -7.18 38.85
C ARG A 355 -14.79 -6.61 39.64
N SER A 356 -13.82 -7.46 39.95
CA SER A 356 -12.51 -7.03 40.49
C SER A 356 -11.62 -6.47 39.39
N GLY A 357 -10.65 -5.61 39.75
CA GLY A 357 -9.72 -5.00 38.82
C GLY A 357 -8.43 -4.57 39.51
N VAL A 358 -7.35 -4.39 38.75
CA VAL A 358 -6.01 -4.05 39.28
C VAL A 358 -5.56 -2.69 38.76
N ALA A 359 -5.04 -1.85 39.67
CA ALA A 359 -4.40 -0.59 39.32
C ALA A 359 -2.99 -0.51 39.92
N ILE A 360 -1.97 -0.33 39.08
CA ILE A 360 -0.56 -0.20 39.50
C ILE A 360 -0.06 1.20 39.16
N THR A 361 0.49 1.91 40.14
CA THR A 361 0.99 3.29 39.97
C THR A 361 2.50 3.35 40.11
N PHE A 362 3.17 3.83 39.07
CA PHE A 362 4.63 3.91 39.05
C PHE A 362 5.04 5.22 39.74
N VAL A 363 5.86 5.10 40.78
CA VAL A 363 6.33 6.20 41.60
C VAL A 363 7.84 6.27 41.48
N SER A 364 8.35 7.36 40.92
CA SER A 364 9.79 7.63 40.90
C SER A 364 10.23 8.50 42.07
N GLN A 365 11.54 8.74 42.19
CA GLN A 365 12.11 9.65 43.17
C GLN A 365 11.55 11.09 43.09
N TYR A 366 10.93 11.46 41.96
CA TYR A 366 10.33 12.79 41.75
C TYR A 366 8.81 12.84 42.04
N ASP A 367 8.17 11.68 42.22
CA ASP A 367 6.71 11.57 42.26
C ASP A 367 6.14 11.46 43.70
N VAL A 368 7.00 11.41 44.71
CA VAL A 368 6.64 11.08 46.11
C VAL A 368 5.56 12.02 46.68
N GLU A 369 5.67 13.33 46.45
CA GLU A 369 4.70 14.29 46.96
C GLU A 369 3.32 14.14 46.28
N LEU A 370 3.31 13.95 44.96
CA LEU A 370 2.07 13.72 44.19
C LEU A 370 1.39 12.42 44.64
N TYR A 371 2.17 11.39 44.92
CA TYR A 371 1.70 10.12 45.45
C TYR A 371 1.07 10.26 46.85
N GLN A 372 1.73 10.98 47.77
CA GLN A 372 1.19 11.21 49.12
C GLN A 372 -0.13 11.99 49.09
N ARG A 373 -0.29 12.94 48.15
CA ARG A 373 -1.58 13.65 47.94
C ARG A 373 -2.69 12.71 47.48
N ILE A 374 -2.37 11.68 46.69
CA ILE A 374 -3.33 10.64 46.29
C ILE A 374 -3.74 9.81 47.50
N GLU A 375 -2.78 9.29 48.28
CA GLU A 375 -3.06 8.52 49.50
C GLU A 375 -3.92 9.31 50.51
N HIS A 376 -3.63 10.60 50.66
CA HIS A 376 -4.41 11.49 51.51
C HIS A 376 -5.85 11.66 51.01
N LEU A 377 -6.06 11.80 49.69
CA LEU A 377 -7.40 11.93 49.10
C LEU A 377 -8.23 10.65 49.27
N ILE A 378 -7.63 9.48 49.05
CA ILE A 378 -8.33 8.18 49.14
C ILE A 378 -8.42 7.64 50.58
N GLY A 379 -7.71 8.27 51.52
CA GLY A 379 -7.73 7.91 52.95
C GLY A 379 -7.08 6.56 53.28
N LYS A 380 -6.22 6.01 52.39
CA LYS A 380 -5.54 4.72 52.61
C LYS A 380 -4.14 4.69 51.99
N LYS A 381 -3.25 3.89 52.60
CA LYS A 381 -1.90 3.59 52.07
C LYS A 381 -1.99 2.48 51.03
N LEU A 382 -1.31 2.62 49.89
CA LEU A 382 -1.29 1.55 48.88
C LEU A 382 -0.18 0.54 49.19
N PRO A 383 -0.43 -0.77 49.05
CA PRO A 383 0.62 -1.79 49.13
C PRO A 383 1.61 -1.72 47.96
N LEU A 384 2.86 -2.10 48.21
CA LEU A 384 3.91 -2.23 47.18
C LEU A 384 3.58 -3.42 46.25
N TYR A 385 3.67 -3.20 44.93
CA TYR A 385 3.65 -4.26 43.93
C TYR A 385 5.02 -4.96 43.94
N LYS A 386 5.05 -6.26 44.20
CA LYS A 386 6.29 -7.05 44.24
C LYS A 386 6.74 -7.37 42.82
N THR A 387 8.04 -7.24 42.56
CA THR A 387 8.68 -7.56 41.27
C THR A 387 10.04 -8.19 41.54
N GLU A 388 10.45 -9.15 40.72
CA GLU A 388 11.78 -9.76 40.79
C GLU A 388 12.79 -8.93 39.99
N GLU A 389 13.68 -8.19 40.66
CA GLU A 389 14.58 -7.22 40.01
C GLU A 389 15.50 -7.88 38.97
N GLU A 390 15.98 -9.10 39.22
CA GLU A 390 16.82 -9.84 38.26
C GLU A 390 16.09 -10.12 36.94
N GLU A 391 14.82 -10.54 37.00
CA GLU A 391 14.01 -10.81 35.81
C GLU A 391 13.70 -9.53 35.03
N VAL A 392 13.44 -8.43 35.75
CA VAL A 392 13.22 -7.11 35.12
C VAL A 392 14.47 -6.68 34.36
N MET A 393 15.66 -6.85 34.95
CA MET A 393 16.91 -6.40 34.35
C MET A 393 17.31 -7.23 33.12
N GLN A 394 16.85 -8.47 32.97
CA GLN A 394 17.03 -9.24 31.73
C GLN A 394 16.38 -8.59 30.51
N LEU A 395 15.34 -7.78 30.71
CA LEU A 395 14.67 -7.05 29.62
C LEU A 395 15.39 -5.75 29.24
N MET A 396 16.40 -5.32 30.02
CA MET A 396 17.04 -4.02 29.90
C MET A 396 17.60 -3.75 28.50
N GLU A 397 18.35 -4.70 27.94
CA GLU A 397 19.00 -4.54 26.63
C GLU A 397 17.96 -4.38 25.52
N ARG A 398 17.01 -5.32 25.44
CA ARG A 398 15.94 -5.34 24.43
C ARG A 398 15.06 -4.09 24.51
N VAL A 399 14.70 -3.65 25.72
CA VAL A 399 13.90 -2.43 25.91
C VAL A 399 14.70 -1.18 25.53
N THR A 400 16.00 -1.12 25.87
CA THR A 400 16.86 0.01 25.50
C THR A 400 17.01 0.16 23.98
N GLU A 401 17.12 -0.95 23.25
CA GLU A 401 17.13 -0.94 21.80
C GLU A 401 15.80 -0.42 21.23
N ALA A 402 14.67 -0.90 21.76
CA ALA A 402 13.35 -0.43 21.32
C ALA A 402 13.10 1.04 21.63
N GLN A 403 13.64 1.57 22.74
CA GLN A 403 13.62 3.00 23.05
C GLN A 403 14.39 3.82 22.00
N ARG A 404 15.57 3.34 21.55
CA ARG A 404 16.36 4.01 20.52
C ARG A 404 15.62 4.06 19.19
N TYR A 405 15.00 2.94 18.80
CA TYR A 405 14.18 2.85 17.61
C TYR A 405 13.00 3.86 17.63
N ALA A 406 12.22 3.84 18.72
CA ALA A 406 11.09 4.76 18.88
C ALA A 406 11.52 6.24 18.79
N LYS A 407 12.69 6.58 19.34
CA LYS A 407 13.24 7.94 19.28
C LYS A 407 13.70 8.33 17.87
N MET A 408 14.29 7.40 17.11
CA MET A 408 14.68 7.65 15.71
C MET A 408 13.44 7.90 14.84
N GLU A 409 12.42 7.07 14.95
CA GLU A 409 11.18 7.19 14.15
C GLU A 409 10.43 8.50 14.45
N MET A 410 10.38 8.91 15.72
CA MET A 410 9.81 10.21 16.10
C MET A 410 10.58 11.39 15.49
N ASN A 411 11.93 11.33 15.46
CA ASN A 411 12.76 12.39 14.89
C ASN A 411 12.63 12.49 13.36
N GLU A 412 12.46 11.36 12.67
CA GLU A 412 12.22 11.33 11.21
C GLU A 412 10.87 11.95 10.87
N THR A 413 9.84 11.64 11.66
CA THR A 413 8.50 12.22 11.51
C THR A 413 8.50 13.74 11.72
N GLU A 414 9.25 14.24 12.72
CA GLU A 414 9.39 15.69 12.96
C GLU A 414 10.21 16.41 11.88
N ARG A 415 11.23 15.76 11.31
CA ARG A 415 12.02 16.31 10.19
C ARG A 415 11.19 16.39 8.90
N GLY A 416 10.33 15.40 8.65
CA GLY A 416 9.34 15.46 7.57
C GLY A 416 8.38 16.64 7.72
N ARG A 417 7.87 16.89 8.93
CA ARG A 417 6.99 18.04 9.22
C ARG A 417 7.68 19.41 9.12
N LYS A 418 8.97 19.51 9.45
CA LYS A 418 9.74 20.77 9.28
C LYS A 418 10.11 21.07 7.83
N LYS A 419 10.34 20.04 7.00
CA LYS A 419 10.56 20.22 5.55
C LYS A 419 9.28 20.69 4.85
N ARG A 420 8.12 20.14 5.25
CA ARG A 420 6.77 20.54 4.80
C ARG A 420 6.31 21.95 5.22
N LYS A 421 7.05 22.66 6.09
CA LYS A 421 6.66 24.00 6.57
C LYS A 421 7.32 25.15 5.83
N ASN A 422 8.29 24.85 4.95
CA ASN A 422 9.02 25.85 4.15
C ASN A 422 8.65 25.83 2.66
N ASP A 423 7.99 24.77 2.17
CA ASP A 423 7.46 24.66 0.82
C ASP A 423 5.92 24.57 0.92
N ASP A 424 5.28 25.73 0.77
CA ASP A 424 3.85 26.03 0.53
C ASP A 424 2.72 25.52 1.44
N ASP A 425 1.82 26.48 1.71
CA ASP A 425 0.42 26.27 2.08
C ASP A 425 -0.25 25.33 1.06
N ASP A 426 -1.03 24.36 1.56
CA ASP A 426 -1.87 23.42 0.82
C ASP A 426 -1.26 22.04 0.51
N GLU A 427 -0.89 21.25 1.54
CA GLU A 427 -0.83 19.79 1.42
C GLU A 427 -0.97 19.09 2.80
N GLY A 428 -1.97 18.20 2.90
CA GLY A 428 -2.41 17.53 4.13
C GLY A 428 -1.51 16.37 4.63
N ASP A 429 -1.50 16.20 5.94
CA ASP A 429 -0.70 15.28 6.78
C ASP A 429 -0.87 13.78 6.42
N ASP A 430 0.07 13.20 5.67
CA ASP A 430 0.19 11.74 5.51
C ASP A 430 0.68 11.06 6.80
N THR A 431 -0.23 10.41 7.52
CA THR A 431 0.06 9.20 8.31
C THR A 431 -1.13 8.25 8.13
N GLU A 432 -0.83 7.09 7.50
CA GLU A 432 -1.71 6.02 7.03
C GLU A 432 -2.88 5.69 7.97
N GLU A 433 -4.08 6.14 7.57
CA GLU A 433 -5.34 5.46 7.84
C GLU A 433 -6.01 5.18 6.49
N LEU A 434 -6.69 4.03 6.38
CA LEU A 434 -7.62 3.81 5.28
C LEU A 434 -8.68 4.94 5.33
N PRO A 435 -9.00 5.59 4.20
CA PRO A 435 -10.08 6.57 4.11
C PRO A 435 -11.38 6.05 4.72
N ASP A 436 -12.24 6.94 5.23
CA ASP A 436 -13.62 6.55 5.56
C ASP A 436 -14.36 6.21 4.26
N VAL A 437 -14.75 4.95 4.12
CA VAL A 437 -15.36 4.38 2.91
C VAL A 437 -16.84 4.06 3.08
N SER A 438 -17.45 4.47 4.20
CA SER A 438 -18.84 4.12 4.55
C SER A 438 -19.88 4.68 3.57
N ASP A 439 -19.56 5.78 2.88
CA ASP A 439 -20.45 6.42 1.90
C ASP A 439 -20.26 5.91 0.46
N ASP A 440 -19.21 5.14 0.16
CA ASP A 440 -18.92 4.69 -1.20
C ASP A 440 -19.73 3.46 -1.61
N THR A 441 -20.48 3.62 -2.69
CA THR A 441 -21.38 2.64 -3.31
C THR A 441 -21.09 2.57 -4.82
N PRO A 442 -21.41 1.47 -5.52
CA PRO A 442 -21.28 1.41 -6.97
C PRO A 442 -21.97 2.59 -7.69
N GLU A 443 -23.04 3.14 -7.14
CA GLU A 443 -23.79 4.26 -7.72
C GLU A 443 -22.97 5.56 -7.71
N ASN A 444 -22.22 5.85 -6.65
CA ASN A 444 -21.49 7.11 -6.48
C ASN A 444 -19.96 7.01 -6.63
N ASN A 445 -19.41 5.80 -6.67
CA ASN A 445 -18.01 5.54 -6.97
C ASN A 445 -17.89 4.45 -8.05
N PRO A 446 -17.71 4.84 -9.33
CA PRO A 446 -17.68 3.90 -10.45
C PRO A 446 -16.57 2.85 -10.38
N ILE A 447 -15.50 3.09 -9.60
CA ILE A 447 -14.40 2.12 -9.43
C ILE A 447 -14.87 0.81 -8.77
N LEU A 448 -16.03 0.83 -8.11
CA LEU A 448 -16.61 -0.34 -7.47
C LEU A 448 -17.38 -1.26 -8.45
N ARG A 449 -17.57 -0.84 -9.71
CA ARG A 449 -18.29 -1.61 -10.75
C ARG A 449 -17.36 -2.56 -11.53
N TYR A 450 -16.65 -3.43 -10.83
CA TYR A 450 -15.58 -4.27 -11.41
C TYR A 450 -16.03 -5.27 -12.50
N ARG A 451 -17.33 -5.57 -12.60
CA ARG A 451 -17.90 -6.46 -13.64
C ARG A 451 -18.31 -5.73 -14.91
N GLU A 452 -18.41 -4.41 -14.85
CA GLU A 452 -18.80 -3.57 -15.99
C GLU A 452 -17.56 -3.08 -16.74
N MET A 453 -17.76 -2.36 -17.85
CA MET A 453 -16.64 -1.63 -18.46
C MET A 453 -16.21 -0.48 -17.53
N PRO A 454 -14.89 -0.20 -17.40
CA PRO A 454 -14.43 0.89 -16.56
C PRO A 454 -15.02 2.23 -16.96
N ASP A 455 -15.49 2.98 -15.95
CA ASP A 455 -15.77 4.41 -16.11
C ASP A 455 -14.59 5.21 -15.56
N PHE A 456 -13.85 5.90 -16.43
CA PHE A 456 -12.65 6.67 -16.06
C PHE A 456 -12.95 8.09 -15.56
N ASN A 457 -14.22 8.46 -15.42
CA ASN A 457 -14.63 9.72 -14.80
C ASN A 457 -14.61 9.64 -13.26
N ILE A 458 -13.49 9.19 -12.72
CA ILE A 458 -13.29 8.95 -11.28
C ILE A 458 -12.38 10.06 -10.73
N PRO A 459 -12.83 10.88 -9.78
CA PRO A 459 -11.96 11.81 -9.08
C PRO A 459 -10.81 11.11 -8.34
N PRO A 460 -9.62 11.72 -8.19
CA PRO A 460 -8.47 11.10 -7.51
C PRO A 460 -8.78 10.60 -6.08
N ASP A 461 -9.61 11.31 -5.32
CA ASP A 461 -10.05 10.89 -3.98
C ASP A 461 -10.89 9.61 -4.04
N LYS A 462 -11.77 9.49 -5.05
CA LYS A 462 -12.61 8.30 -5.26
C LYS A 462 -11.82 7.06 -5.69
N VAL A 463 -10.68 7.24 -6.35
CA VAL A 463 -9.73 6.14 -6.62
C VAL A 463 -9.20 5.57 -5.30
N ILE A 464 -8.80 6.45 -4.37
CA ILE A 464 -8.26 6.06 -3.06
C ILE A 464 -9.35 5.41 -2.21
N THR A 465 -10.51 6.04 -2.05
CA THR A 465 -11.59 5.54 -1.20
C THR A 465 -12.16 4.23 -1.75
N GLY A 466 -12.35 4.09 -3.06
CA GLY A 466 -12.86 2.86 -3.64
C GLY A 466 -11.88 1.69 -3.53
N THR A 467 -10.58 1.93 -3.70
CA THR A 467 -9.56 0.89 -3.45
C THR A 467 -9.48 0.52 -1.97
N ALA A 468 -9.58 1.50 -1.07
CA ALA A 468 -9.62 1.25 0.36
C ALA A 468 -10.85 0.41 0.76
N LYS A 469 -12.00 0.62 0.12
CA LYS A 469 -13.21 -0.17 0.33
C LYS A 469 -12.99 -1.63 -0.04
N PHE A 470 -12.49 -1.91 -1.25
CA PHE A 470 -12.18 -3.28 -1.64
C PHE A 470 -11.07 -3.91 -0.80
N SER A 471 -10.14 -3.11 -0.27
CA SER A 471 -9.11 -3.60 0.65
C SER A 471 -9.75 -4.05 1.98
N GLN A 472 -10.69 -3.28 2.52
CA GLN A 472 -11.45 -3.65 3.72
C GLN A 472 -12.33 -4.88 3.47
N ASP A 473 -13.03 -4.94 2.34
CA ASP A 473 -13.87 -6.08 1.97
C ASP A 473 -13.03 -7.36 1.82
N TYR A 474 -11.84 -7.24 1.23
CA TYR A 474 -10.88 -8.35 1.13
C TYR A 474 -10.36 -8.79 2.50
N GLU A 475 -9.99 -7.86 3.40
CA GLU A 475 -9.54 -8.17 4.76
C GLU A 475 -10.61 -8.96 5.53
N VAL A 476 -11.86 -8.47 5.51
CA VAL A 476 -12.99 -9.14 6.18
C VAL A 476 -13.20 -10.55 5.61
N ALA A 477 -13.27 -10.67 4.29
CA ALA A 477 -13.46 -11.96 3.63
C ALA A 477 -12.32 -12.94 3.93
N LEU A 478 -11.06 -12.47 3.95
CA LEU A 478 -9.89 -13.28 4.29
C LEU A 478 -9.97 -13.77 5.74
N GLN A 479 -10.26 -12.90 6.70
CA GLN A 479 -10.32 -13.28 8.12
C GLN A 479 -11.46 -14.27 8.40
N GLU A 480 -12.64 -14.05 7.81
CA GLU A 480 -13.75 -15.02 7.87
C GLU A 480 -13.36 -16.36 7.27
N HIS A 481 -12.71 -16.35 6.10
CA HIS A 481 -12.26 -17.57 5.43
C HIS A 481 -11.20 -18.33 6.25
N LEU A 482 -10.20 -17.64 6.79
CA LEU A 482 -9.16 -18.24 7.64
C LEU A 482 -9.75 -18.89 8.88
N LYS A 483 -10.78 -18.26 9.47
CA LYS A 483 -11.52 -18.80 10.61
C LYS A 483 -12.34 -20.03 10.21
N ASN A 484 -13.06 -19.97 9.10
CA ASN A 484 -13.84 -21.11 8.60
C ASN A 484 -12.93 -22.33 8.32
N LEU A 485 -11.75 -22.12 7.73
CA LEU A 485 -10.77 -23.19 7.52
C LEU A 485 -10.19 -23.74 8.83
N GLN A 486 -10.12 -22.92 9.88
CA GLN A 486 -9.65 -23.35 11.19
C GLN A 486 -10.72 -24.17 11.95
N ASP A 487 -11.98 -23.75 11.86
CA ASP A 487 -13.10 -24.32 12.59
C ASP A 487 -13.75 -25.52 11.86
N SER A 488 -13.49 -25.67 10.55
CA SER A 488 -14.04 -26.76 9.73
C SER A 488 -13.54 -28.14 10.17
N THR A 489 -14.45 -29.10 10.24
CA THR A 489 -14.17 -30.52 10.42
C THR A 489 -14.15 -31.30 9.10
N GLU A 490 -14.60 -30.67 8.01
CA GLU A 490 -14.60 -31.27 6.67
C GLU A 490 -13.21 -31.16 6.01
N ALA A 491 -12.87 -32.14 5.18
CA ALA A 491 -11.60 -32.13 4.45
C ALA A 491 -11.57 -30.97 3.43
N PRO A 492 -10.49 -30.18 3.36
CA PRO A 492 -10.41 -29.04 2.45
C PRO A 492 -10.37 -29.51 0.99
N THR A 493 -11.23 -28.92 0.16
CA THR A 493 -11.22 -29.08 -1.30
C THR A 493 -10.59 -27.84 -1.96
N PHE A 494 -10.12 -27.98 -3.21
CA PHE A 494 -9.60 -26.84 -3.97
C PHE A 494 -10.59 -25.67 -3.97
N ASP A 495 -11.84 -25.93 -4.37
CA ASP A 495 -12.90 -24.93 -4.48
C ASP A 495 -13.20 -24.26 -3.15
N SER A 496 -13.30 -25.04 -2.06
CA SER A 496 -13.57 -24.48 -0.73
C SER A 496 -12.44 -23.58 -0.24
N VAL A 497 -11.21 -23.76 -0.71
CA VAL A 497 -10.04 -22.99 -0.27
C VAL A 497 -9.76 -21.80 -1.19
N ILE A 498 -9.81 -21.99 -2.50
CA ILE A 498 -9.36 -21.00 -3.50
C ILE A 498 -10.50 -20.07 -3.94
N HIS A 499 -11.71 -20.58 -4.16
CA HIS A 499 -12.80 -19.74 -4.70
C HIS A 499 -13.18 -18.56 -3.79
N PRO A 500 -13.19 -18.66 -2.45
CA PRO A 500 -13.41 -17.51 -1.58
C PRO A 500 -12.33 -16.43 -1.73
N LEU A 501 -11.06 -16.83 -1.85
CA LEU A 501 -9.93 -15.91 -2.05
C LEU A 501 -10.05 -15.18 -3.40
N GLU A 502 -10.35 -15.93 -4.47
CA GLU A 502 -10.54 -15.39 -5.81
C GLU A 502 -11.66 -14.35 -5.86
N LYS A 503 -12.82 -14.63 -5.23
CA LYS A 503 -13.97 -13.72 -5.15
C LYS A 503 -13.66 -12.41 -4.42
N ALA A 504 -12.84 -12.47 -3.37
CA ALA A 504 -12.42 -11.29 -2.62
C ALA A 504 -11.34 -10.49 -3.37
N ARG A 505 -10.44 -11.19 -4.07
CA ARG A 505 -9.24 -10.62 -4.70
C ARG A 505 -9.55 -9.87 -6.00
N VAL A 506 -10.37 -10.43 -6.88
CA VAL A 506 -10.63 -9.87 -8.23
C VAL A 506 -11.09 -8.39 -8.18
N PRO A 507 -12.04 -8.00 -7.31
CA PRO A 507 -12.46 -6.59 -7.21
C PRO A 507 -11.33 -5.65 -6.75
N LEU A 508 -10.51 -6.08 -5.79
CA LEU A 508 -9.38 -5.31 -5.28
C LEU A 508 -8.34 -5.03 -6.37
N TYR A 509 -8.00 -6.06 -7.16
CA TYR A 509 -7.04 -5.89 -8.24
C TYR A 509 -7.59 -5.06 -9.39
N TYR A 510 -8.89 -5.17 -9.70
CA TYR A 510 -9.54 -4.29 -10.66
C TYR A 510 -9.40 -2.80 -10.29
N SER A 511 -9.61 -2.44 -9.00
CA SER A 511 -9.46 -1.04 -8.59
C SER A 511 -8.01 -0.58 -8.63
N LEU A 512 -7.04 -1.46 -8.31
CA LEU A 512 -5.62 -1.16 -8.44
C LEU A 512 -5.21 -0.91 -9.89
N TYR A 513 -5.64 -1.76 -10.81
CA TYR A 513 -5.34 -1.60 -12.24
C TYR A 513 -5.95 -0.32 -12.81
N THR A 514 -7.21 -0.03 -12.45
CA THR A 514 -7.90 1.19 -12.86
C THR A 514 -7.23 2.44 -12.28
N GLY A 515 -6.86 2.40 -11.00
CA GLY A 515 -6.13 3.46 -10.33
C GLY A 515 -4.75 3.70 -10.94
N ARG A 516 -4.01 2.61 -11.27
CA ARG A 516 -2.74 2.69 -12.00
C ARG A 516 -2.93 3.34 -13.35
N GLN A 517 -3.94 2.93 -14.11
CA GLN A 517 -4.19 3.47 -15.44
C GLN A 517 -4.49 4.96 -15.40
N LEU A 518 -5.32 5.41 -14.46
CA LEU A 518 -5.56 6.85 -14.25
C LEU A 518 -4.28 7.58 -13.83
N GLY A 519 -3.51 6.98 -12.92
CA GLY A 519 -2.25 7.54 -12.44
C GLY A 519 -1.20 7.71 -13.54
N VAL A 520 -1.12 6.79 -14.48
CA VAL A 520 -0.17 6.87 -15.58
C VAL A 520 -0.70 7.70 -16.75
N GLY A 521 -1.99 7.57 -17.08
CA GLY A 521 -2.63 8.23 -18.23
C GLY A 521 -3.00 9.70 -18.03
N ARG A 522 -3.10 10.17 -16.77
CA ARG A 522 -3.42 11.57 -16.38
C ARG A 522 -2.42 12.22 -15.41
N ALA A 523 -1.37 11.50 -15.00
CA ALA A 523 -0.26 11.94 -14.14
C ALA A 523 -0.69 12.80 -12.92
N GLY A 524 0.24 13.59 -12.35
CA GLY A 524 -0.03 14.54 -11.25
C GLY A 524 -0.80 13.92 -10.07
N LYS A 525 -1.92 14.55 -9.70
CA LYS A 525 -2.77 14.12 -8.56
C LYS A 525 -3.26 12.68 -8.68
N TYR A 526 -3.46 12.17 -9.90
CA TYR A 526 -3.84 10.78 -10.10
C TYR A 526 -2.69 9.82 -9.82
N PHE A 527 -1.46 10.19 -10.16
CA PHE A 527 -0.28 9.38 -9.86
C PHE A 527 -0.04 9.28 -8.35
N ASP A 528 -0.26 10.38 -7.63
CA ASP A 528 -0.18 10.38 -6.17
C ASP A 528 -1.31 9.58 -5.51
N ALA A 529 -2.53 9.65 -6.04
CA ALA A 529 -3.62 8.79 -5.62
C ALA A 529 -3.29 7.29 -5.84
N TYR A 530 -2.76 6.94 -7.02
CA TYR A 530 -2.32 5.58 -7.32
C TYR A 530 -1.26 5.08 -6.33
N LYS A 531 -0.22 5.85 -6.03
CA LYS A 531 0.80 5.46 -5.03
C LYS A 531 0.16 5.09 -3.69
N LYS A 532 -0.77 5.92 -3.20
CA LYS A 532 -1.50 5.65 -1.96
C LYS A 532 -2.31 4.35 -2.03
N THR A 533 -2.92 4.05 -3.17
CA THR A 533 -3.71 2.82 -3.35
C THR A 533 -2.86 1.54 -3.32
N VAL A 534 -1.65 1.59 -3.87
CA VAL A 534 -0.72 0.44 -3.88
C VAL A 534 -0.29 0.09 -2.46
N ASP A 535 0.05 1.08 -1.65
CA ASP A 535 0.46 0.86 -0.27
C ASP A 535 -0.68 0.25 0.56
N ILE A 536 -1.90 0.77 0.38
CA ILE A 536 -3.13 0.26 1.03
C ILE A 536 -3.38 -1.21 0.68
N ALA A 537 -3.46 -1.54 -0.60
CA ALA A 537 -3.84 -2.90 -1.02
C ALA A 537 -2.72 -3.92 -0.77
N GLY A 538 -1.46 -3.51 -0.97
CA GLY A 538 -0.30 -4.40 -0.80
C GLY A 538 -0.14 -4.91 0.63
N GLN A 539 -0.44 -4.07 1.63
CA GLN A 539 -0.40 -4.47 3.04
C GLN A 539 -1.43 -5.56 3.36
N VAL A 540 -2.68 -5.37 2.92
CA VAL A 540 -3.77 -6.31 3.20
C VAL A 540 -3.60 -7.61 2.40
N GLU A 541 -3.17 -7.52 1.15
CA GLU A 541 -2.97 -8.70 0.29
C GLU A 541 -1.91 -9.65 0.87
N ALA A 542 -0.85 -9.10 1.47
CA ALA A 542 0.20 -9.88 2.12
C ALA A 542 -0.28 -10.66 3.36
N GLU A 543 -1.42 -10.28 3.97
CA GLU A 543 -1.90 -10.93 5.20
C GLU A 543 -2.23 -12.42 5.01
N ARG A 544 -2.67 -12.82 3.82
CA ARG A 544 -3.05 -14.22 3.54
C ARG A 544 -1.89 -15.19 3.78
N TRP A 545 -0.66 -14.74 3.55
CA TRP A 545 0.55 -15.55 3.69
C TRP A 545 0.94 -15.84 5.15
N TYR A 546 0.28 -15.20 6.13
CA TYR A 546 0.46 -15.50 7.55
C TYR A 546 -0.60 -16.49 8.10
N GLY A 547 -1.63 -16.81 7.31
CA GLY A 547 -2.72 -17.71 7.68
C GLY A 547 -2.29 -19.18 7.76
N LYS A 548 -2.01 -19.68 8.97
CA LYS A 548 -1.60 -21.09 9.19
C LYS A 548 -2.66 -22.11 8.75
N SER A 549 -3.95 -21.80 8.92
CA SER A 549 -5.05 -22.68 8.49
C SER A 549 -5.07 -22.83 6.97
N LEU A 550 -4.92 -21.72 6.23
CA LEU A 550 -4.81 -21.72 4.78
C LEU A 550 -3.61 -22.53 4.28
N TYR A 551 -2.43 -22.32 4.88
CA TYR A 551 -1.23 -23.11 4.51
C TYR A 551 -1.45 -24.61 4.67
N LYS A 552 -2.00 -25.05 5.81
CA LYS A 552 -2.29 -26.48 6.05
C LYS A 552 -3.33 -27.04 5.08
N ALA A 553 -4.35 -26.24 4.75
CA ALA A 553 -5.39 -26.66 3.81
C ALA A 553 -4.80 -26.88 2.40
N LEU A 554 -3.94 -25.96 1.94
CA LEU A 554 -3.22 -26.09 0.66
C LEU A 554 -2.31 -27.32 0.64
N GLN A 555 -1.56 -27.59 1.72
CA GLN A 555 -0.73 -28.80 1.82
C GLN A 555 -1.58 -30.08 1.77
N SER A 556 -2.75 -30.08 2.41
CA SER A 556 -3.69 -31.20 2.36
C SER A 556 -4.21 -31.43 0.95
N ILE A 557 -4.62 -30.37 0.25
CA ILE A 557 -5.08 -30.43 -1.14
C ILE A 557 -3.98 -30.96 -2.06
N ARG A 558 -2.76 -30.42 -1.98
CA ARG A 558 -1.62 -30.84 -2.79
C ARG A 558 -1.34 -32.35 -2.71
N ASN A 559 -1.54 -32.95 -1.54
CA ASN A 559 -1.19 -34.35 -1.31
C ASN A 559 -2.35 -35.33 -1.55
N ASN A 560 -3.60 -34.86 -1.51
CA ASN A 560 -4.77 -35.76 -1.44
C ASN A 560 -5.81 -35.53 -2.53
N ALA A 561 -5.77 -34.41 -3.26
CA ALA A 561 -6.75 -34.09 -4.30
C ALA A 561 -6.24 -34.46 -5.69
N ASP A 562 -7.17 -34.86 -6.56
CA ASP A 562 -6.93 -34.93 -8.01
C ASP A 562 -7.14 -33.52 -8.59
N LEU A 563 -6.07 -32.89 -9.07
CA LEU A 563 -6.06 -31.50 -9.51
C LEU A 563 -5.79 -31.43 -11.00
N SER A 564 -6.52 -30.58 -11.71
CA SER A 564 -6.11 -30.15 -13.05
C SER A 564 -4.74 -29.45 -13.01
N GLU A 565 -4.06 -29.37 -14.15
CA GLU A 565 -2.75 -28.71 -14.24
C GLU A 565 -2.78 -27.27 -13.71
N ALA A 566 -3.80 -26.48 -14.08
CA ALA A 566 -3.99 -25.12 -13.59
C ALA A 566 -4.19 -25.06 -12.06
N GLN A 567 -4.98 -25.98 -11.50
CA GLN A 567 -5.21 -26.05 -10.05
C GLN A 567 -3.94 -26.44 -9.30
N SER A 568 -3.22 -27.45 -9.77
CA SER A 568 -1.95 -27.89 -9.18
C SER A 568 -0.93 -26.75 -9.19
N ARG A 569 -0.83 -26.02 -10.30
CA ARG A 569 0.08 -24.89 -10.45
C ARG A 569 -0.24 -23.74 -9.49
N LEU A 570 -1.53 -23.39 -9.34
CA LEU A 570 -1.94 -22.35 -8.39
C LEU A 570 -1.65 -22.75 -6.94
N VAL A 571 -1.93 -24.00 -6.56
CA VAL A 571 -1.63 -24.53 -5.22
C VAL A 571 -0.13 -24.50 -4.94
N ASP A 572 0.70 -24.91 -5.90
CA ASP A 572 2.15 -24.92 -5.75
C ASP A 572 2.73 -23.50 -5.65
N LEU A 573 2.20 -22.55 -6.43
CA LEU A 573 2.56 -21.14 -6.33
C LEU A 573 2.25 -20.57 -4.94
N TYR A 574 1.05 -20.82 -4.43
CA TYR A 574 0.66 -20.36 -3.09
C TYR A 574 1.52 -20.97 -2.00
N ILE A 575 1.77 -22.27 -2.05
CA ILE A 575 2.65 -22.95 -1.08
C ILE A 575 4.06 -22.35 -1.13
N SER A 576 4.59 -22.08 -2.32
CA SER A 576 5.88 -21.40 -2.49
C SER A 576 5.86 -20.00 -1.86
N GLU A 577 4.80 -19.21 -2.01
CA GLU A 577 4.64 -17.91 -1.33
C GLU A 577 4.62 -18.05 0.20
N PHE A 578 3.88 -19.02 0.72
CA PHE A 578 3.86 -19.31 2.16
C PHE A 578 5.26 -19.67 2.68
N VAL A 579 6.02 -20.50 1.95
CA VAL A 579 7.38 -20.89 2.33
C VAL A 579 8.31 -19.67 2.36
N ARG A 580 8.23 -18.79 1.35
CA ARG A 580 9.01 -17.54 1.27
C ARG A 580 8.68 -16.56 2.39
N ASN A 581 7.43 -16.56 2.85
CA ASN A 581 6.97 -15.80 4.01
C ASN A 581 7.22 -16.52 5.35
N GLY A 582 7.96 -17.63 5.34
CA GLY A 582 8.39 -18.36 6.54
C GLY A 582 7.29 -19.19 7.20
N ALA A 583 6.18 -19.50 6.52
CA ALA A 583 5.05 -20.23 7.11
C ALA A 583 5.43 -21.63 7.63
N ALA A 584 6.43 -22.27 7.02
CA ALA A 584 6.99 -23.56 7.43
C ALA A 584 8.01 -23.47 8.58
N MET A 585 8.38 -22.26 9.02
CA MET A 585 9.47 -22.02 9.98
C MET A 585 8.99 -21.91 11.43
N LYS A 586 9.88 -22.24 12.37
CA LYS A 586 9.70 -21.94 13.79
C LYS A 586 9.76 -20.43 14.03
N GLU A 587 9.13 -19.95 15.10
CA GLU A 587 9.05 -18.50 15.40
C GLU A 587 10.43 -17.83 15.54
N SER A 588 11.42 -18.54 16.12
CA SER A 588 12.80 -18.06 16.21
C SER A 588 13.45 -17.86 14.83
N GLN A 589 13.21 -18.78 13.89
CA GLN A 589 13.71 -18.70 12.52
C GLN A 589 13.02 -17.58 11.73
N LYS A 590 11.73 -17.30 12.01
CA LYS A 590 11.01 -16.15 11.41
C LYS A 590 11.59 -14.81 11.85
N GLN A 591 11.98 -14.67 13.11
CA GLN A 591 12.64 -13.46 13.60
C GLN A 591 13.98 -13.25 12.90
N GLU A 592 14.79 -14.31 12.75
CA GLU A 592 16.04 -14.25 11.99
C GLU A 592 15.82 -13.87 10.51
N LEU A 593 14.78 -14.44 9.88
CA LEU A 593 14.40 -14.11 8.51
C LEU A 593 14.00 -12.63 8.37
N SER A 594 13.19 -12.11 9.29
CA SER A 594 12.79 -10.71 9.32
C SER A 594 13.99 -9.77 9.48
N ILE A 595 14.95 -10.12 10.34
CA ILE A 595 16.22 -9.38 10.50
C ILE A 595 17.02 -9.38 9.19
N ALA A 596 17.11 -10.51 8.49
CA ALA A 596 17.81 -10.59 7.21
C ALA A 596 17.16 -9.70 6.14
N ILE A 597 15.84 -9.74 5.99
CA ILE A 597 15.08 -8.88 5.07
C ILE A 597 15.32 -7.40 5.37
N LYS A 598 15.28 -7.03 6.66
CA LYS A 598 15.52 -5.65 7.10
C LYS A 598 16.92 -5.16 6.73
N LYS A 599 17.96 -5.99 6.94
CA LYS A 599 19.34 -5.65 6.57
C LYS A 599 19.52 -5.46 5.06
N VAL A 600 18.92 -6.32 4.22
CA VAL A 600 18.92 -6.12 2.76
C VAL A 600 18.30 -4.77 2.41
N THR A 601 17.14 -4.47 3.00
CA THR A 601 16.40 -3.22 2.75
C THR A 601 17.21 -1.98 3.17
N GLU A 602 17.91 -2.03 4.30
CA GLU A 602 18.76 -0.95 4.79
C GLU A 602 19.93 -0.66 3.84
N GLU A 603 20.62 -1.70 3.36
CA GLU A 603 21.71 -1.53 2.40
C GLU A 603 21.22 -1.07 1.02
N GLN A 604 20.03 -1.50 0.58
CA GLN A 604 19.39 -0.97 -0.64
C GLN A 604 19.04 0.52 -0.52
N LYS A 605 18.53 0.96 0.63
CA LYS A 605 18.27 2.39 0.90
C LYS A 605 19.57 3.21 0.87
N LYS A 606 20.65 2.65 1.42
CA LYS A 606 21.99 3.27 1.37
C LYS A 606 22.51 3.37 -0.06
N TYR A 607 22.41 2.28 -0.84
CA TYR A 607 22.76 2.26 -2.25
C TYR A 607 22.04 3.37 -3.03
N LYS A 608 20.71 3.48 -2.86
CA LYS A 608 19.89 4.50 -3.52
C LYS A 608 20.34 5.92 -3.16
N ARG A 609 20.54 6.20 -1.87
CA ARG A 609 20.99 7.52 -1.39
C ARG A 609 22.36 7.92 -1.96
N ASN A 610 23.29 6.97 -2.01
CA ASN A 610 24.62 7.18 -2.57
C ASN A 610 24.56 7.50 -4.07
N LEU A 611 23.71 6.77 -4.81
CA LEU A 611 23.50 7.00 -6.24
C LEU A 611 22.88 8.38 -6.50
N GLU A 612 21.84 8.77 -5.75
CA GLU A 612 21.23 10.11 -5.82
C GLU A 612 22.26 11.22 -5.53
N THR A 613 23.13 11.00 -4.53
CA THR A 613 24.21 11.93 -4.20
C THR A 613 25.20 12.04 -5.37
N ALA A 614 25.64 10.92 -5.93
CA ALA A 614 26.56 10.89 -7.06
C ALA A 614 25.98 11.61 -8.30
N TYR A 615 24.69 11.41 -8.59
CA TYR A 615 23.99 12.12 -9.66
C TYR A 615 23.96 13.63 -9.43
N SER A 616 23.62 14.09 -8.22
CA SER A 616 23.58 15.53 -7.90
C SER A 616 24.94 16.24 -8.12
N MET A 617 26.04 15.53 -7.87
CA MET A 617 27.40 16.03 -8.04
C MET A 617 27.87 15.99 -9.50
N ALA A 618 27.12 15.31 -10.39
CA ALA A 618 27.52 15.12 -11.77
C ALA A 618 27.25 16.34 -12.68
N LEU A 619 26.51 17.35 -12.20
CA LEU A 619 26.13 18.54 -12.93
C LEU A 619 27.35 19.40 -13.33
N ARG A 620 27.50 19.72 -14.63
CA ARG A 620 28.56 20.60 -15.14
C ARG A 620 28.05 21.49 -16.27
N LYS A 621 28.39 22.79 -16.26
CA LYS A 621 28.18 23.69 -17.40
C LYS A 621 29.19 23.40 -18.51
N ILE A 622 28.75 23.45 -19.76
CA ILE A 622 29.62 23.28 -20.94
C ILE A 622 29.41 24.43 -21.93
N ASP A 623 30.49 24.82 -22.60
CA ASP A 623 30.51 25.90 -23.58
C ASP A 623 29.97 25.45 -24.96
N GLU A 624 29.66 26.41 -25.83
CA GLU A 624 29.04 26.19 -27.15
C GLU A 624 29.82 25.26 -28.09
N GLY A 625 31.15 25.26 -28.03
CA GLY A 625 31.98 24.36 -28.85
C GLY A 625 31.77 22.87 -28.53
N TYR A 626 31.33 22.54 -27.31
CA TYR A 626 31.20 21.17 -26.82
C TYR A 626 29.91 20.46 -27.25
N VAL A 627 28.92 21.21 -27.73
CA VAL A 627 27.62 20.66 -28.15
C VAL A 627 27.52 20.48 -29.67
N VAL A 628 28.60 20.77 -30.40
CA VAL A 628 28.63 20.63 -31.86
C VAL A 628 28.41 19.17 -32.28
N GLY A 629 27.38 18.96 -33.09
CA GLY A 629 26.96 17.64 -33.59
C GLY A 629 25.84 16.99 -32.78
N ILE A 630 25.56 17.44 -31.56
CA ILE A 630 24.48 16.90 -30.72
C ILE A 630 23.11 17.38 -31.26
N PRO A 631 22.14 16.47 -31.51
CA PRO A 631 20.82 16.84 -31.98
C PRO A 631 20.08 17.79 -31.02
N PRO A 632 19.31 18.79 -31.52
CA PRO A 632 18.55 19.72 -30.69
C PRO A 632 17.62 19.05 -29.66
N GLN A 633 17.06 17.88 -30.00
CA GLN A 633 16.20 17.07 -29.14
C GLN A 633 16.96 16.53 -27.91
N ILE A 634 18.27 16.35 -27.99
CA ILE A 634 19.10 15.97 -26.86
C ILE A 634 19.51 17.23 -26.08
N LEU A 635 19.83 18.32 -26.79
CA LEU A 635 20.18 19.60 -26.18
C LEU A 635 19.07 20.18 -25.31
N GLN A 636 17.80 19.86 -25.60
CA GLN A 636 16.66 20.28 -24.77
C GLN A 636 16.78 19.78 -23.32
N TYR A 637 17.38 18.60 -23.09
CA TYR A 637 17.61 18.04 -21.76
C TYR A 637 18.80 18.69 -21.04
N MET A 638 19.59 19.50 -21.77
CA MET A 638 20.80 20.13 -21.28
C MET A 638 20.59 21.62 -20.98
N VAL A 639 19.44 22.20 -21.33
CA VAL A 639 19.09 23.60 -21.04
C VAL A 639 17.94 23.67 -20.03
N PRO A 640 17.78 24.79 -19.29
CA PRO A 640 16.59 24.98 -18.44
C PRO A 640 15.30 24.91 -19.26
N PRO A 641 14.18 24.39 -18.70
CA PRO A 641 12.88 24.37 -19.38
C PRO A 641 12.51 25.74 -19.94
N GLY A 642 12.00 25.77 -21.17
CA GLY A 642 11.63 27.00 -21.89
C GLY A 642 12.80 27.78 -22.53
N SER A 643 14.05 27.32 -22.38
CA SER A 643 15.21 27.92 -23.05
C SER A 643 15.35 27.42 -24.50
N ASP A 644 15.92 28.23 -25.39
CA ASP A 644 16.27 27.78 -26.76
C ASP A 644 17.45 26.80 -26.69
N PRO A 645 17.26 25.51 -27.01
CA PRO A 645 18.32 24.50 -26.91
C PRO A 645 19.49 24.75 -27.86
N ARG A 646 19.37 25.70 -28.80
CA ARG A 646 20.44 26.08 -29.74
C ARG A 646 21.34 27.21 -29.23
N LYS A 647 20.96 27.88 -28.13
CA LYS A 647 21.63 29.12 -27.66
C LYS A 647 22.36 28.97 -26.33
N GLY A 648 22.22 27.83 -25.65
CA GLY A 648 22.86 27.56 -24.36
C GLY A 648 22.43 28.54 -23.25
N PRO A 649 23.16 28.56 -22.12
CA PRO A 649 24.25 27.65 -21.75
C PRO A 649 23.75 26.24 -21.45
N TRP A 650 24.49 25.22 -21.91
CA TRP A 650 24.15 23.81 -21.69
C TRP A 650 24.79 23.27 -20.41
N ARG A 651 24.13 22.27 -19.82
CA ARG A 651 24.59 21.52 -18.66
C ARG A 651 24.53 20.04 -18.96
N VAL A 652 25.62 19.34 -18.66
CA VAL A 652 25.61 17.88 -18.62
C VAL A 652 24.89 17.48 -17.32
N VAL A 653 23.73 16.85 -17.49
CA VAL A 653 22.90 16.33 -16.40
C VAL A 653 23.04 14.81 -16.31
N PRO A 654 22.83 14.21 -15.13
CA PRO A 654 22.84 12.77 -14.92
C PRO A 654 21.63 12.06 -15.53
N HIS A 655 21.50 12.14 -16.85
CA HIS A 655 20.37 11.60 -17.60
C HIS A 655 20.88 10.70 -18.74
N PRO A 656 20.37 9.47 -18.90
CA PRO A 656 20.83 8.54 -19.94
C PRO A 656 20.82 9.15 -21.35
N VAL A 657 19.73 9.82 -21.75
CA VAL A 657 19.61 10.51 -23.05
C VAL A 657 20.74 11.51 -23.29
N VAL A 658 21.21 12.20 -22.24
CA VAL A 658 22.28 13.18 -22.36
C VAL A 658 23.63 12.48 -22.50
N TYR A 659 23.90 11.47 -21.68
CA TYR A 659 25.17 10.73 -21.73
C TYR A 659 25.32 9.94 -23.03
N GLU A 660 24.31 9.16 -23.41
CA GLU A 660 24.27 8.42 -24.66
C GLU A 660 24.34 9.37 -25.86
N GLY A 661 23.61 10.48 -25.81
CA GLY A 661 23.66 11.52 -26.84
C GLY A 661 25.04 12.12 -27.03
N ILE A 662 25.77 12.39 -25.95
CA ILE A 662 27.15 12.87 -26.02
C ILE A 662 28.06 11.78 -26.62
N LEU A 663 27.97 10.54 -26.15
CA LEU A 663 28.83 9.44 -26.64
C LEU A 663 28.56 9.12 -28.12
N ARG A 664 27.33 9.29 -28.58
CA ARG A 664 26.90 8.98 -29.96
C ARG A 664 27.16 10.12 -30.95
N TYR A 665 26.92 11.37 -30.56
CA TYR A 665 26.88 12.49 -31.52
C TYR A 665 27.94 13.58 -31.30
N CYS A 666 28.52 13.69 -30.09
CA CYS A 666 29.47 14.77 -29.81
C CYS A 666 30.78 14.54 -30.57
N ARG A 667 31.18 15.50 -31.41
CA ARG A 667 32.43 15.41 -32.19
C ARG A 667 33.69 15.50 -31.32
N MET A 668 33.60 16.16 -30.16
CA MET A 668 34.74 16.37 -29.27
C MET A 668 35.08 15.12 -28.46
N SER A 669 36.17 14.45 -28.83
CA SER A 669 36.64 13.24 -28.13
C SER A 669 36.90 13.46 -26.64
N SER A 670 37.37 14.65 -26.24
CA SER A 670 37.63 14.97 -24.83
C SER A 670 36.35 15.04 -23.99
N LEU A 671 35.26 15.58 -24.54
CA LEU A 671 33.97 15.59 -23.84
C LEU A 671 33.38 14.18 -23.76
N ARG A 672 33.50 13.37 -24.82
CA ARG A 672 33.09 11.96 -24.78
C ARG A 672 33.86 11.20 -23.70
N GLN A 673 35.18 11.37 -23.65
CA GLN A 673 36.03 10.76 -22.62
C GLN A 673 35.62 11.21 -21.20
N ASP A 674 35.54 12.52 -20.95
CA ASP A 674 35.13 13.08 -19.65
C ASP A 674 33.76 12.52 -19.22
N THR A 675 32.81 12.46 -20.16
CA THR A 675 31.44 11.98 -19.94
C THR A 675 31.41 10.50 -19.62
N TRP A 676 32.11 9.69 -20.42
CA TRP A 676 32.20 8.25 -20.24
C TRP A 676 32.85 7.89 -18.89
N ILE A 677 34.02 8.48 -18.59
CA ILE A 677 34.74 8.24 -17.32
C ILE A 677 33.83 8.55 -16.14
N LYS A 678 33.13 9.69 -16.19
CA LYS A 678 32.23 10.11 -15.12
C LYS A 678 31.03 9.18 -14.94
N MET A 679 30.54 8.60 -16.03
CA MET A 679 29.46 7.62 -15.99
C MET A 679 29.92 6.32 -15.34
N VAL A 680 31.07 5.78 -15.76
CA VAL A 680 31.54 4.46 -15.28
C VAL A 680 32.18 4.49 -13.90
N SER A 681 32.69 5.64 -13.43
CA SER A 681 33.25 5.77 -12.07
C SER A 681 32.23 6.25 -11.02
N MET A 682 30.98 6.43 -11.43
CA MET A 682 29.94 7.00 -10.59
C MET A 682 29.63 6.12 -9.39
N ALA A 683 29.52 6.73 -8.20
CA ALA A 683 29.40 6.01 -6.92
C ALA A 683 30.50 4.94 -6.69
N GLY A 684 31.62 5.04 -7.40
CA GLY A 684 32.77 4.15 -7.32
C GLY A 684 33.73 4.49 -6.19
N SER A 685 34.98 4.05 -6.32
CA SER A 685 36.07 4.22 -5.36
C SER A 685 36.44 5.68 -5.14
N ASP A 686 36.39 6.51 -6.18
CA ASP A 686 36.65 7.97 -6.12
C ASP A 686 35.71 8.71 -5.14
N MET A 687 34.61 8.08 -4.72
CA MET A 687 33.62 8.63 -3.78
C MET A 687 33.71 8.02 -2.37
N MET A 688 34.68 7.14 -2.09
CA MET A 688 34.84 6.50 -0.76
C MET A 688 35.08 7.53 0.36
N GLU A 689 35.98 8.49 0.15
CA GLU A 689 36.29 9.54 1.14
C GLU A 689 35.06 10.41 1.48
N ARG A 690 34.11 10.51 0.54
CA ARG A 690 32.87 11.28 0.66
C ARG A 690 31.69 10.44 1.15
N ARG A 691 31.92 9.21 1.60
CA ARG A 691 30.92 8.25 2.10
C ARG A 691 29.75 8.01 1.13
N SER A 692 29.96 8.22 -0.17
CA SER A 692 28.93 8.11 -1.21
C SER A 692 29.25 7.01 -2.24
N SER A 693 30.18 6.11 -1.89
CA SER A 693 30.51 4.93 -2.70
C SER A 693 29.54 3.78 -2.44
N ASN A 694 29.16 3.07 -3.50
CA ASN A 694 28.27 1.92 -3.45
C ASN A 694 28.97 0.59 -3.19
N ILE A 695 30.30 0.51 -3.24
CA ILE A 695 31.05 -0.75 -3.06
C ILE A 695 30.66 -1.46 -1.75
N HIS A 696 30.60 -0.72 -0.64
CA HIS A 696 30.22 -1.29 0.66
C HIS A 696 28.73 -1.66 0.75
N ALA A 697 27.85 -0.87 0.13
CA ALA A 697 26.42 -1.15 0.11
C ALA A 697 26.13 -2.41 -0.73
N ILE A 698 26.81 -2.56 -1.88
CA ILE A 698 26.75 -3.74 -2.73
C ILE A 698 27.19 -4.98 -1.96
N HIS A 699 28.35 -4.93 -1.31
CA HIS A 699 28.82 -6.05 -0.48
C HIS A 699 27.79 -6.42 0.60
N GLY A 700 27.21 -5.43 1.29
CA GLY A 700 26.14 -5.63 2.26
C GLY A 700 24.90 -6.27 1.65
N ILE A 701 24.43 -5.82 0.48
CA ILE A 701 23.28 -6.39 -0.23
C ILE A 701 23.55 -7.85 -0.59
N VAL A 702 24.71 -8.13 -1.20
CA VAL A 702 25.09 -9.47 -1.64
C VAL A 702 25.14 -10.44 -0.45
N GLN A 703 25.87 -10.07 0.60
CA GLN A 703 26.01 -10.90 1.80
C GLN A 703 24.67 -11.15 2.50
N ASN A 704 23.84 -10.12 2.67
CA ASN A 704 22.56 -10.29 3.38
C ASN A 704 21.52 -11.06 2.54
N ARG A 705 21.56 -10.98 1.21
CA ARG A 705 20.75 -11.82 0.31
C ARG A 705 21.17 -13.28 0.37
N HIS A 706 22.46 -13.58 0.47
CA HIS A 706 22.93 -14.93 0.71
C HIS A 706 22.39 -15.47 2.04
N VAL A 707 22.55 -14.70 3.13
CA VAL A 707 21.98 -15.07 4.45
C VAL A 707 20.47 -15.31 4.38
N LEU A 708 19.72 -14.45 3.69
CA LEU A 708 18.29 -14.60 3.47
C LEU A 708 17.95 -15.96 2.84
N ALA A 709 18.65 -16.32 1.76
CA ALA A 709 18.44 -17.58 1.05
C ALA A 709 18.74 -18.81 1.93
N THR A 710 19.86 -18.78 2.66
CA THR A 710 20.22 -19.86 3.58
C THR A 710 19.17 -20.05 4.68
N ARG A 711 18.61 -18.95 5.21
CA ARG A 711 17.53 -19.03 6.22
C ARG A 711 16.25 -19.64 5.65
N LEU A 712 15.96 -19.42 4.37
CA LEU A 712 14.86 -20.04 3.63
C LEU A 712 15.13 -21.50 3.22
N GLY A 713 16.32 -22.04 3.50
CA GLY A 713 16.68 -23.43 3.18
C GLY A 713 17.28 -23.64 1.78
N PHE A 714 17.59 -22.56 1.07
CA PHE A 714 18.25 -22.60 -0.23
C PHE A 714 19.77 -22.57 -0.07
N LYS A 715 20.50 -23.20 -1.02
CA LYS A 715 21.97 -23.22 -0.98
C LYS A 715 22.55 -21.83 -1.28
N SER A 716 21.98 -21.12 -2.24
CA SER A 716 22.39 -19.78 -2.65
C SER A 716 21.18 -18.87 -2.91
N TYR A 717 21.43 -17.58 -3.03
CA TYR A 717 20.40 -16.63 -3.46
C TYR A 717 19.96 -16.86 -4.92
N VAL A 718 20.87 -17.34 -5.77
CA VAL A 718 20.54 -17.76 -7.14
C VAL A 718 19.50 -18.88 -7.12
N ASP A 719 19.70 -19.93 -6.31
CA ASP A 719 18.76 -21.06 -6.22
C ASP A 719 17.37 -20.63 -5.76
N LEU A 720 17.30 -19.68 -4.82
CA LEU A 720 16.04 -19.09 -4.37
C LEU A 720 15.29 -18.39 -5.51
N VAL A 721 16.01 -17.64 -6.35
CA VAL A 721 15.42 -16.91 -7.48
C VAL A 721 15.02 -17.88 -8.60
N LEU A 722 15.91 -18.82 -8.96
CA LEU A 722 15.71 -19.75 -10.08
C LEU A 722 14.58 -20.76 -9.86
N GLU A 723 14.14 -20.97 -8.62
CA GLU A 723 12.96 -21.78 -8.26
C GLU A 723 11.71 -21.38 -9.07
N ARG A 724 11.61 -20.11 -9.51
CA ARG A 724 10.47 -19.59 -10.29
C ARG A 724 10.85 -19.05 -11.66
N THR A 725 11.76 -19.75 -12.32
CA THR A 725 12.22 -19.40 -13.67
C THR A 725 12.04 -20.56 -14.62
N MET A 726 11.80 -20.25 -15.89
CA MET A 726 11.81 -21.22 -16.98
C MET A 726 13.20 -21.86 -17.11
N ALA A 727 14.31 -21.15 -16.88
CA ALA A 727 15.62 -21.79 -16.90
C ALA A 727 15.72 -22.93 -15.88
N GLY A 728 15.22 -22.70 -14.66
CA GLY A 728 15.03 -23.69 -13.60
C GLY A 728 16.32 -24.29 -13.00
N SER A 729 17.48 -24.06 -13.61
CA SER A 729 18.78 -24.45 -13.07
C SER A 729 19.88 -23.50 -13.54
N MET A 730 20.92 -23.38 -12.73
CA MET A 730 22.07 -22.54 -13.06
C MET A 730 22.88 -23.14 -14.24
N ASP A 731 22.91 -24.47 -14.38
CA ASP A 731 23.66 -25.14 -15.45
C ASP A 731 23.10 -24.81 -16.84
N ASN A 732 21.78 -24.68 -16.96
CA ASN A 732 21.14 -24.24 -18.20
C ASN A 732 21.56 -22.81 -18.58
N ILE A 733 21.63 -21.91 -17.60
CA ILE A 733 22.01 -20.52 -17.83
C ILE A 733 23.49 -20.40 -18.18
N VAL A 734 24.38 -21.08 -17.42
CA VAL A 734 25.81 -21.13 -17.72
C VAL A 734 26.04 -21.64 -19.15
N SER A 735 25.38 -22.74 -19.53
CA SER A 735 25.54 -23.33 -20.85
C SER A 735 25.20 -22.35 -21.97
N ILE A 736 24.11 -21.58 -21.83
CA ILE A 736 23.72 -20.58 -22.83
C ILE A 736 24.68 -19.39 -22.86
N LEU A 737 25.06 -18.85 -21.70
CA LEU A 737 25.98 -17.70 -21.65
C LEU A 737 27.38 -18.05 -22.16
N ASP A 738 27.89 -19.25 -21.85
CA ASP A 738 29.15 -19.77 -22.39
C ASP A 738 29.07 -19.97 -23.90
N MET A 739 27.95 -20.51 -24.41
CA MET A 739 27.76 -20.68 -25.84
C MET A 739 27.74 -19.34 -26.57
N MET A 740 27.05 -18.34 -26.00
CA MET A 740 27.00 -16.99 -26.56
C MET A 740 28.38 -16.33 -26.56
N LYS A 741 29.09 -16.39 -25.43
CA LYS A 741 30.47 -15.89 -25.34
C LYS A 741 31.36 -16.53 -26.41
N ASN A 742 31.39 -17.86 -26.48
CA ASN A 742 32.26 -18.60 -27.39
C ASN A 742 31.96 -18.33 -28.87
N LYS A 743 30.70 -18.05 -29.22
CA LYS A 743 30.31 -17.75 -30.61
C LYS A 743 30.46 -16.27 -30.97
N LEU A 744 30.26 -15.36 -30.02
CA LEU A 744 30.21 -13.92 -30.30
C LEU A 744 31.52 -13.19 -30.02
N TYR A 745 32.40 -13.70 -29.14
CA TYR A 745 33.61 -12.98 -28.75
C TYR A 745 34.50 -12.60 -29.94
N ASP A 746 34.81 -13.56 -30.81
CA ASP A 746 35.64 -13.31 -31.99
C ASP A 746 34.93 -12.42 -33.03
N ILE A 747 33.60 -12.55 -33.15
CA ILE A 747 32.78 -11.69 -34.02
C ILE A 747 32.84 -10.23 -33.53
N VAL A 748 32.63 -10.01 -32.23
CA VAL A 748 32.69 -8.67 -31.63
C VAL A 748 34.10 -8.09 -31.72
N LYS A 749 35.13 -8.91 -31.54
CA LYS A 749 36.52 -8.49 -31.72
C LYS A 749 36.77 -8.01 -33.15
N ASP A 750 36.30 -8.76 -34.15
CA ASP A 750 36.39 -8.38 -35.56
C ASP A 750 35.57 -7.11 -35.88
N ASP A 751 34.37 -6.97 -35.32
CA ASP A 751 33.53 -5.77 -35.48
C ASP A 751 34.21 -4.53 -34.90
N LEU A 752 34.81 -4.64 -33.70
CA LEU A 752 35.56 -3.55 -33.07
C LEU A 752 36.84 -3.21 -33.84
N GLU A 753 37.50 -4.19 -34.44
CA GLU A 753 38.69 -3.97 -35.27
C GLU A 753 38.33 -3.26 -36.57
N THR A 754 37.23 -3.67 -37.22
CA THR A 754 36.67 -2.98 -38.39
C THR A 754 36.31 -1.54 -38.06
N LEU A 755 35.72 -1.32 -36.87
CA LEU A 755 35.39 0.02 -36.39
C LEU A 755 36.65 0.85 -36.08
N ARG A 756 37.71 0.23 -35.54
CA ARG A 756 39.01 0.87 -35.31
C ARG A 756 39.66 1.33 -36.62
N GLU A 757 39.61 0.49 -37.65
CA GLU A 757 40.10 0.81 -39.00
C GLU A 757 39.32 1.97 -39.60
N PHE A 758 37.99 1.92 -39.54
CA PHE A 758 37.11 3.01 -39.98
C PHE A 758 37.40 4.32 -39.23
N ALA A 759 37.58 4.25 -37.91
CA ALA A 759 37.93 5.39 -37.08
C ALA A 759 39.34 5.94 -37.36
N ASN A 760 40.17 5.20 -38.11
CA ASN A 760 41.57 5.48 -38.37
C ASN A 760 42.36 5.76 -37.08
N LYS A 761 42.13 4.94 -36.05
CA LYS A 761 42.79 5.06 -34.74
C LYS A 761 43.81 3.95 -34.50
N PRO A 762 44.92 4.23 -33.81
CA PRO A 762 45.85 3.19 -33.40
C PRO A 762 45.21 2.21 -32.41
N GLN A 763 44.33 2.71 -31.55
CA GLN A 763 43.55 1.94 -30.61
C GLN A 763 42.17 2.61 -30.44
N LEU A 764 41.14 1.79 -30.39
CA LEU A 764 39.78 2.25 -30.09
C LEU A 764 39.59 2.32 -28.58
N GLU A 765 39.11 3.45 -28.07
CA GLU A 765 38.78 3.62 -26.66
C GLU A 765 37.28 3.40 -26.42
N PRO A 766 36.84 3.06 -25.20
CA PRO A 766 35.43 2.80 -24.91
C PRO A 766 34.47 3.95 -25.27
N TRP A 767 34.92 5.22 -25.13
CA TRP A 767 34.13 6.42 -25.47
C TRP A 767 34.13 6.78 -26.96
N ASP A 768 34.83 6.01 -27.78
CA ASP A 768 34.85 6.16 -29.23
C ASP A 768 33.82 5.26 -29.92
N ILE A 769 33.46 4.14 -29.29
CA ILE A 769 32.62 3.08 -29.88
C ILE A 769 31.31 3.64 -30.43
N GLU A 770 30.47 4.26 -29.59
CA GLU A 770 29.15 4.74 -30.02
C GLU A 770 29.22 5.84 -31.08
N TYR A 771 30.23 6.70 -31.02
CA TYR A 771 30.42 7.77 -31.98
C TYR A 771 30.78 7.23 -33.37
N PHE A 772 31.80 6.36 -33.45
CA PHE A 772 32.20 5.79 -34.73
C PHE A 772 31.20 4.76 -35.23
N ARG A 773 30.53 4.02 -34.35
CA ARG A 773 29.41 3.13 -34.72
C ARG A 773 28.32 3.93 -35.42
N ASN A 774 27.95 5.10 -34.89
CA ASN A 774 26.97 5.98 -35.52
C ASN A 774 27.46 6.53 -36.87
N LEU A 775 28.72 6.96 -36.98
CA LEU A 775 29.29 7.44 -38.25
C LEU A 775 29.38 6.34 -39.31
N ARG A 776 29.74 5.12 -38.92
CA ARG A 776 29.79 3.98 -39.84
C ARG A 776 28.40 3.60 -40.32
N LEU A 777 27.41 3.64 -39.42
CA LEU A 777 26.01 3.44 -39.75
C LEU A 777 25.49 4.53 -40.71
N GLU A 778 25.90 5.79 -40.54
CA GLU A 778 25.64 6.89 -41.49
C GLU A 778 26.20 6.64 -42.89
N GLU A 779 27.42 6.10 -42.99
CA GLU A 779 28.08 5.77 -44.26
C GLU A 779 27.43 4.57 -44.96
N LEU A 780 27.17 3.48 -44.23
CA LEU A 780 26.66 2.23 -44.79
C LEU A 780 25.20 2.32 -45.26
N TYR A 781 24.37 3.08 -44.55
CA TYR A 781 22.92 3.05 -44.73
C TYR A 781 22.31 4.38 -45.12
N ASN A 782 23.12 5.37 -45.52
CA ASN A 782 22.69 6.70 -45.97
C ASN A 782 21.48 7.24 -45.16
N LEU A 783 21.71 7.54 -43.88
CA LEU A 783 20.64 7.93 -42.94
C LEU A 783 19.78 9.13 -43.41
N GLN A 784 20.24 9.92 -44.38
CA GLN A 784 19.46 10.99 -44.98
C GLN A 784 18.21 10.47 -45.70
N GLU A 785 18.24 9.26 -46.27
CA GLU A 785 17.08 8.64 -46.91
C GLU A 785 16.12 8.03 -45.88
N LEU A 786 16.62 7.56 -44.72
CA LEU A 786 15.77 7.05 -43.65
C LEU A 786 14.82 8.11 -43.06
N ARG A 787 15.02 9.41 -43.34
CA ARG A 787 14.06 10.46 -42.96
C ARG A 787 12.68 10.27 -43.58
N TYR A 788 12.60 9.62 -44.74
CA TYR A 788 11.34 9.31 -45.43
C TYR A 788 10.73 7.99 -44.94
N PHE A 789 11.39 7.25 -44.05
CA PHE A 789 10.86 5.99 -43.54
C PHE A 789 9.50 6.19 -42.88
N ALA A 790 9.39 7.20 -42.01
CA ALA A 790 8.17 7.49 -41.26
C ALA A 790 6.97 7.83 -42.16
N ASP A 791 7.21 8.34 -43.38
CA ASP A 791 6.17 8.67 -44.35
C ASP A 791 5.33 7.45 -44.75
N TYR A 792 5.88 6.24 -44.60
CA TYR A 792 5.22 4.97 -44.89
C TYR A 792 4.50 4.34 -43.69
N PHE A 793 4.57 4.95 -42.51
CA PHE A 793 3.99 4.38 -41.30
C PHE A 793 3.10 5.37 -40.54
N PRO A 794 1.99 5.86 -41.14
CA PRO A 794 0.91 6.46 -40.36
C PRO A 794 0.44 5.51 -39.27
N TYR A 795 0.21 6.03 -38.06
CA TYR A 795 -0.21 5.22 -36.91
C TYR A 795 -1.46 4.37 -37.21
N SER A 796 -2.48 4.95 -37.83
CA SER A 796 -3.70 4.23 -38.20
C SER A 796 -3.43 3.07 -39.17
N THR A 797 -2.56 3.28 -40.16
CA THR A 797 -2.17 2.26 -41.14
C THR A 797 -1.45 1.11 -40.45
N VAL A 798 -0.46 1.41 -39.60
CA VAL A 798 0.28 0.38 -38.84
C VAL A 798 -0.65 -0.41 -37.94
N ARG A 799 -1.52 0.27 -37.19
CA ARG A 799 -2.50 -0.35 -36.28
C ARG A 799 -3.43 -1.30 -37.05
N ASP A 800 -4.04 -0.81 -38.12
CA ASP A 800 -5.06 -1.57 -38.87
C ASP A 800 -4.44 -2.76 -39.61
N ASN A 801 -3.25 -2.58 -40.22
CA ASN A 801 -2.54 -3.66 -40.89
C ASN A 801 -2.02 -4.71 -39.89
N PHE A 802 -1.56 -4.28 -38.71
CA PHE A 802 -1.18 -5.21 -37.65
C PHE A 802 -2.39 -5.99 -37.12
N PHE A 803 -3.55 -5.35 -36.93
CA PHE A 803 -4.79 -6.05 -36.56
C PHE A 803 -5.21 -7.07 -37.61
N GLN A 804 -5.13 -6.72 -38.90
CA GLN A 804 -5.39 -7.67 -39.99
C GLN A 804 -4.41 -8.85 -39.98
N LEU A 805 -3.13 -8.61 -39.69
CA LEU A 805 -2.14 -9.66 -39.53
C LEU A 805 -2.51 -10.59 -38.36
N CYS A 806 -2.87 -10.04 -37.20
CA CYS A 806 -3.38 -10.81 -36.08
C CYS A 806 -4.63 -11.61 -36.43
N THR A 807 -5.54 -11.05 -37.24
CA THR A 807 -6.70 -11.79 -37.78
C THR A 807 -6.26 -12.98 -38.61
N LYS A 808 -5.32 -12.81 -39.54
CA LYS A 808 -4.82 -13.93 -40.35
C LYS A 808 -4.11 -15.00 -39.53
N LEU A 809 -3.30 -14.60 -38.55
CA LEU A 809 -2.51 -15.53 -37.73
C LEU A 809 -3.36 -16.26 -36.69
N PHE A 810 -4.27 -15.55 -36.03
CA PHE A 810 -4.95 -16.05 -34.84
C PHE A 810 -6.45 -16.30 -35.05
N GLY A 811 -7.01 -15.84 -36.17
CA GLY A 811 -8.46 -15.78 -36.46
C GLY A 811 -9.25 -15.22 -35.30
N ILE A 812 -8.92 -13.97 -35.00
CA ILE A 812 -9.62 -13.04 -34.13
C ILE A 812 -9.89 -11.77 -34.94
N SER A 813 -10.88 -10.97 -34.58
CA SER A 813 -11.13 -9.68 -35.21
C SER A 813 -11.15 -8.56 -34.17
N PHE A 814 -10.77 -7.35 -34.59
CA PHE A 814 -10.77 -6.18 -33.73
C PHE A 814 -11.95 -5.30 -34.11
N GLN A 815 -12.91 -5.14 -33.20
CA GLN A 815 -14.11 -4.35 -33.42
C GLN A 815 -14.06 -3.10 -32.55
N ARG A 816 -14.12 -1.92 -33.19
CA ARG A 816 -14.07 -0.64 -32.47
C ARG A 816 -15.28 -0.48 -31.57
N ARG A 817 -15.03 -0.14 -30.31
CA ARG A 817 -16.05 0.15 -29.30
C ARG A 817 -16.06 1.66 -29.02
N ASN A 818 -17.24 2.28 -29.07
CA ASN A 818 -17.41 3.72 -28.85
C ASN A 818 -18.30 4.03 -27.63
N ASP A 819 -19.02 3.05 -27.11
CA ASP A 819 -19.94 3.15 -25.97
C ASP A 819 -19.23 2.84 -24.63
N CYS A 820 -18.03 3.39 -24.45
CA CYS A 820 -17.26 3.21 -23.23
C CYS A 820 -16.56 4.51 -22.80
N SER A 821 -16.38 4.66 -21.49
CA SER A 821 -15.60 5.75 -20.92
C SER A 821 -14.11 5.56 -21.25
N THR A 822 -13.39 6.66 -21.43
CA THR A 822 -11.93 6.68 -21.61
C THR A 822 -11.33 7.77 -20.73
N TRP A 823 -10.05 7.63 -20.37
CA TRP A 823 -9.37 8.67 -19.58
C TRP A 823 -8.95 9.88 -20.43
N HIS A 824 -8.91 9.73 -21.75
CA HIS A 824 -8.58 10.78 -22.71
C HIS A 824 -9.28 10.52 -24.05
N GLU A 825 -9.64 11.56 -24.80
CA GLU A 825 -10.40 11.46 -26.06
C GLU A 825 -9.70 10.66 -27.16
N ASN A 826 -8.37 10.78 -27.24
CA ASN A 826 -7.53 10.02 -28.18
C ASN A 826 -7.36 8.52 -27.83
N VAL A 827 -7.96 8.04 -26.74
CA VAL A 827 -7.89 6.61 -26.39
C VAL A 827 -8.87 5.84 -27.28
N GLU A 828 -8.35 4.83 -27.96
CA GLU A 828 -9.11 3.95 -28.82
C GLU A 828 -9.41 2.65 -28.11
N VAL A 829 -10.60 2.08 -28.32
CA VAL A 829 -11.04 0.87 -27.64
C VAL A 829 -11.51 -0.15 -28.66
N PHE A 830 -11.03 -1.38 -28.52
CA PHE A 830 -11.37 -2.48 -29.42
C PHE A 830 -11.74 -3.74 -28.63
N ASP A 831 -12.86 -4.34 -28.99
CA ASP A 831 -13.16 -5.71 -28.59
C ASP A 831 -12.45 -6.69 -29.51
N ILE A 832 -11.90 -7.74 -28.92
CA ILE A 832 -11.29 -8.84 -29.64
C ILE A 832 -12.33 -9.95 -29.72
N VAL A 833 -12.79 -10.21 -30.94
CA VAL A 833 -13.93 -11.08 -31.22
C VAL A 833 -13.46 -12.34 -31.93
N GLU A 834 -13.88 -13.48 -31.40
CA GLU A 834 -13.64 -14.81 -31.94
C GLU A 834 -14.44 -15.06 -33.23
N GLU A 835 -14.09 -16.11 -33.97
CA GLU A 835 -14.82 -16.52 -35.18
C GLU A 835 -16.28 -16.90 -34.92
N ASP A 836 -16.62 -17.34 -33.70
CA ASP A 836 -17.98 -17.63 -33.29
C ASP A 836 -18.78 -16.39 -32.86
N GLY A 837 -18.16 -15.21 -32.89
CA GLY A 837 -18.75 -13.93 -32.49
C GLY A 837 -18.66 -13.62 -31.00
N SER A 838 -18.08 -14.49 -30.17
CA SER A 838 -17.85 -14.21 -28.75
C SER A 838 -16.70 -13.22 -28.53
N VAL A 839 -16.77 -12.43 -27.46
CA VAL A 839 -15.71 -11.46 -27.11
C VAL A 839 -14.71 -12.13 -26.17
N SER A 840 -13.46 -12.29 -26.60
CA SER A 840 -12.37 -12.84 -25.76
C SER A 840 -11.91 -11.83 -24.72
N GLY A 841 -11.84 -10.56 -25.09
CA GLY A 841 -11.42 -9.47 -24.22
C GLY A 841 -11.41 -8.12 -24.93
N THR A 842 -11.05 -7.07 -24.20
CA THR A 842 -11.05 -5.69 -24.71
C THR A 842 -9.68 -5.03 -24.51
N ILE A 843 -9.21 -4.28 -25.52
CA ILE A 843 -7.97 -3.50 -25.46
C ILE A 843 -8.27 -2.00 -25.56
N TYR A 844 -7.66 -1.22 -24.69
CA TYR A 844 -7.58 0.23 -24.78
C TYR A 844 -6.20 0.64 -25.26
N ILE A 845 -6.11 1.54 -26.23
CA ILE A 845 -4.85 2.02 -26.79
C ILE A 845 -4.81 3.54 -26.66
N ASP A 846 -3.84 4.04 -25.91
CA ASP A 846 -3.54 5.46 -25.75
C ASP A 846 -2.24 5.79 -26.52
N PRO A 847 -2.33 6.24 -27.78
CA PRO A 847 -1.20 6.24 -28.70
C PRO A 847 -0.21 7.39 -28.49
N TYR A 848 -0.68 8.55 -28.05
CA TYR A 848 0.08 9.79 -28.18
C TYR A 848 0.83 10.19 -26.90
N ALA A 849 2.00 10.80 -27.08
CA ALA A 849 2.71 11.51 -26.01
C ALA A 849 1.95 12.79 -25.61
N ARG A 850 1.91 13.09 -24.31
CA ARG A 850 1.24 14.26 -23.73
C ARG A 850 1.92 14.70 -22.43
N ASP A 851 1.81 15.97 -22.08
CA ASP A 851 2.39 16.52 -20.83
C ASP A 851 1.70 15.99 -19.56
N ASP A 852 0.43 15.59 -19.68
CA ASP A 852 -0.37 15.02 -18.59
C ASP A 852 -0.25 13.50 -18.47
N LYS A 853 0.70 12.87 -19.17
CA LYS A 853 0.91 11.42 -19.22
C LYS A 853 2.34 11.10 -18.80
N LEU A 854 2.57 9.97 -18.12
CA LEU A 854 3.95 9.60 -17.76
C LEU A 854 4.80 9.32 -19.01
N ASP A 855 6.08 9.64 -18.88
CA ASP A 855 7.05 9.71 -19.98
C ASP A 855 7.59 8.33 -20.45
N HIS A 856 6.79 7.25 -20.41
CA HIS A 856 7.19 5.93 -20.92
C HIS A 856 6.04 5.14 -21.57
N SER A 857 6.37 4.33 -22.57
CA SER A 857 5.44 3.32 -23.11
C SER A 857 5.28 2.17 -22.11
N TYR A 858 4.07 1.62 -21.98
CA TYR A 858 3.81 0.43 -21.16
C TYR A 858 2.51 -0.25 -21.59
N HIS A 859 2.34 -1.48 -21.09
CA HIS A 859 1.07 -2.18 -21.08
C HIS A 859 0.72 -2.59 -19.65
N GLU A 860 -0.56 -2.76 -19.37
CA GLU A 860 -1.04 -3.22 -18.08
C GLU A 860 -2.35 -3.98 -18.22
N MET A 861 -2.56 -4.98 -17.36
CA MET A 861 -3.84 -5.63 -17.21
C MET A 861 -4.84 -4.66 -16.57
N GLY A 862 -6.04 -4.52 -17.12
CA GLY A 862 -7.11 -3.73 -16.52
C GLY A 862 -8.09 -4.56 -15.71
N ARG A 863 -8.36 -5.78 -16.17
CA ARG A 863 -9.15 -6.79 -15.45
C ARG A 863 -8.69 -8.17 -15.87
N ASP A 864 -8.44 -9.04 -14.89
CA ASP A 864 -8.06 -10.43 -15.13
C ASP A 864 -9.28 -11.28 -15.56
N ARG A 865 -9.02 -12.33 -16.35
CA ARG A 865 -10.03 -13.38 -16.60
C ARG A 865 -10.23 -14.22 -15.33
N SER A 866 -11.47 -14.49 -14.96
CA SER A 866 -11.79 -15.41 -13.86
C SER A 866 -13.09 -16.14 -14.15
N GLU A 867 -13.05 -17.47 -14.24
CA GLU A 867 -14.27 -18.28 -14.38
C GLU A 867 -15.07 -18.31 -13.08
N VAL A 868 -14.40 -18.21 -11.94
CA VAL A 868 -15.03 -18.21 -10.61
C VAL A 868 -15.90 -16.97 -10.40
N VAL A 869 -15.42 -15.81 -10.86
CA VAL A 869 -16.11 -14.52 -10.71
C VAL A 869 -16.94 -14.16 -11.95
N GLY A 870 -16.61 -14.75 -13.11
CA GLY A 870 -17.25 -14.50 -14.39
C GLY A 870 -16.77 -13.19 -15.05
N THR A 871 -15.47 -12.89 -14.96
CA THR A 871 -14.90 -11.67 -15.56
C THR A 871 -14.21 -11.96 -16.89
N THR A 872 -14.52 -11.13 -17.90
CA THR A 872 -13.82 -11.09 -19.19
C THR A 872 -12.61 -10.15 -19.08
N PRO A 873 -11.43 -10.53 -19.60
CA PRO A 873 -10.23 -9.73 -19.46
C PRO A 873 -10.29 -8.44 -20.28
N LEU A 874 -9.64 -7.40 -19.77
CA LEU A 874 -9.35 -6.20 -20.54
C LEU A 874 -7.96 -5.67 -20.18
N SER A 875 -7.32 -4.93 -21.08
CA SER A 875 -5.97 -4.42 -20.88
C SER A 875 -5.77 -3.04 -21.51
N TYR A 876 -4.74 -2.36 -21.02
CA TYR A 876 -4.37 -1.01 -21.44
C TYR A 876 -3.01 -1.04 -22.14
N VAL A 877 -2.90 -0.33 -23.25
CA VAL A 877 -1.65 -0.03 -23.94
C VAL A 877 -1.48 1.47 -23.98
N SER A 878 -0.30 1.94 -23.58
CA SER A 878 0.07 3.35 -23.60
C SER A 878 1.37 3.50 -24.35
N LEU A 879 1.35 4.34 -25.39
CA LEU A 879 2.47 4.61 -26.27
C LEU A 879 2.88 6.09 -26.21
N ARG A 880 3.99 6.41 -26.85
CA ARG A 880 4.57 7.75 -26.89
C ARG A 880 4.80 8.26 -28.31
N ILE A 881 3.82 8.04 -29.18
CA ILE A 881 3.92 8.52 -30.55
C ILE A 881 3.72 10.03 -30.52
N ASN A 882 4.66 10.79 -31.08
CA ASN A 882 4.54 12.25 -31.13
C ASN A 882 3.42 12.61 -32.11
N PRO A 883 2.34 13.27 -31.66
CA PRO A 883 1.24 13.62 -32.57
C PRO A 883 1.72 14.64 -33.61
N SER A 884 1.08 14.63 -34.79
CA SER A 884 1.26 15.70 -35.78
C SER A 884 0.80 17.04 -35.18
N TYR A 885 1.58 18.10 -35.40
CA TYR A 885 1.19 19.48 -35.05
C TYR A 885 0.18 20.09 -36.03
N ASP A 886 -0.04 19.42 -37.15
CA ASP A 886 -0.94 19.79 -38.23
C ASP A 886 -2.09 18.77 -38.24
N GLU A 887 -3.30 19.21 -37.88
CA GLU A 887 -4.48 18.34 -37.76
C GLU A 887 -4.85 17.65 -39.09
N ASP A 888 -4.45 18.24 -40.22
CA ASP A 888 -4.69 17.68 -41.55
C ASP A 888 -3.63 16.64 -41.96
N LYS A 889 -2.59 16.44 -41.15
CA LYS A 889 -1.52 15.46 -41.41
C LYS A 889 -1.59 14.28 -40.45
N PRO A 890 -1.35 13.05 -40.96
CA PRO A 890 -1.35 11.88 -40.12
C PRO A 890 -0.16 11.89 -39.16
N THR A 891 -0.36 11.29 -37.98
CA THR A 891 0.73 11.00 -37.05
C THR A 891 1.58 9.86 -37.61
N LEU A 892 2.85 10.15 -37.88
CA LEU A 892 3.82 9.21 -38.46
C LEU A 892 4.65 8.54 -37.37
N MET A 893 4.84 7.22 -37.50
CA MET A 893 5.61 6.41 -36.55
C MET A 893 7.07 6.25 -37.00
N GLN A 894 8.00 6.38 -36.06
CA GLN A 894 9.38 5.94 -36.26
C GLN A 894 9.49 4.42 -36.12
N PHE A 895 10.62 3.84 -36.53
CA PHE A 895 10.86 2.40 -36.38
C PHE A 895 10.68 1.92 -34.92
N ASP A 896 11.26 2.65 -33.97
CA ASP A 896 11.15 2.34 -32.54
C ASP A 896 9.69 2.43 -32.04
N ASP A 897 8.89 3.35 -32.57
CA ASP A 897 7.46 3.44 -32.23
C ASP A 897 6.72 2.18 -32.67
N ILE A 898 7.04 1.66 -33.86
CA ILE A 898 6.42 0.44 -34.43
C ILE A 898 6.81 -0.78 -33.58
N GLN A 899 8.10 -0.92 -33.24
CA GLN A 899 8.56 -2.00 -32.37
C GLN A 899 7.86 -1.93 -31.00
N ASN A 900 7.78 -0.74 -30.40
CA ASN A 900 7.10 -0.55 -29.12
C ASN A 900 5.60 -0.86 -29.21
N PHE A 901 4.93 -0.48 -30.29
CA PHE A 901 3.54 -0.83 -30.54
C PHE A 901 3.35 -2.36 -30.58
N ILE A 902 4.13 -3.06 -31.41
CA ILE A 902 4.07 -4.53 -31.55
C ILE A 902 4.35 -5.22 -30.22
N MET A 903 5.40 -4.80 -29.51
CA MET A 903 5.77 -5.40 -28.23
C MET A 903 4.66 -5.23 -27.18
N ASN A 904 4.08 -4.03 -27.04
CA ASN A 904 3.05 -3.79 -26.03
C ASN A 904 1.71 -4.44 -26.39
N VAL A 905 1.27 -4.37 -27.66
CA VAL A 905 0.05 -5.05 -28.09
C VAL A 905 0.23 -6.57 -28.03
N GLY A 906 1.41 -7.09 -28.39
CA GLY A 906 1.75 -8.50 -28.27
C GLY A 906 1.64 -9.04 -26.84
N SER A 907 2.16 -8.29 -25.86
CA SER A 907 1.99 -8.64 -24.43
C SER A 907 0.52 -8.61 -24.01
N VAL A 908 -0.26 -7.66 -24.52
CA VAL A 908 -1.70 -7.59 -24.23
C VAL A 908 -2.48 -8.73 -24.85
N LEU A 909 -2.11 -9.20 -26.07
CA LEU A 909 -2.74 -10.36 -26.68
C LEU A 909 -2.64 -11.60 -25.78
N GLN A 910 -1.51 -11.81 -25.10
CA GLN A 910 -1.34 -12.88 -24.12
C GLN A 910 -2.27 -12.74 -22.90
N CYS A 911 -2.64 -11.52 -22.55
CA CYS A 911 -3.55 -11.22 -21.45
C CYS A 911 -5.02 -11.45 -21.83
N VAL A 912 -5.46 -10.91 -22.95
CA VAL A 912 -6.88 -10.88 -23.39
C VAL A 912 -7.33 -12.16 -24.09
N LEU A 913 -6.41 -12.96 -24.64
CA LEU A 913 -6.71 -14.26 -25.24
C LEU A 913 -6.49 -15.44 -24.28
N SER A 914 -6.05 -15.15 -23.05
CA SER A 914 -5.87 -16.16 -22.00
C SER A 914 -7.17 -16.92 -21.74
N LYS A 915 -7.08 -18.24 -21.72
CA LYS A 915 -8.14 -19.18 -21.32
C LYS A 915 -7.89 -19.74 -19.92
N ALA A 916 -6.91 -19.23 -19.18
CA ALA A 916 -6.63 -19.66 -17.81
C ALA A 916 -7.85 -19.40 -16.90
N PRO A 917 -8.28 -20.37 -16.08
CA PRO A 917 -9.55 -20.29 -15.33
C PRO A 917 -9.51 -19.34 -14.12
N TYR A 918 -8.32 -19.04 -13.60
CA TYR A 918 -8.12 -18.24 -12.38
C TYR A 918 -7.36 -16.94 -12.68
N SER A 919 -7.76 -15.84 -12.03
CA SER A 919 -7.24 -14.50 -12.27
C SER A 919 -5.73 -14.39 -12.14
N GLU A 920 -5.14 -15.11 -11.20
CA GLU A 920 -3.70 -15.11 -10.96
C GLU A 920 -2.92 -15.87 -12.04
N LEU A 921 -3.54 -16.85 -12.68
CA LEU A 921 -2.93 -17.58 -13.80
C LEU A 921 -3.23 -16.92 -15.16
N SER A 922 -4.08 -15.88 -15.18
CA SER A 922 -4.44 -15.17 -16.41
C SER A 922 -3.33 -14.23 -16.85
N GLY A 923 -2.96 -14.28 -18.13
CA GLY A 923 -1.94 -13.42 -18.71
C GLY A 923 -0.56 -13.64 -18.06
N ASN A 924 0.06 -12.54 -17.62
CA ASN A 924 1.52 -12.51 -17.32
C ASN A 924 1.87 -12.45 -15.83
N ARG A 925 0.89 -12.42 -14.91
CA ARG A 925 1.12 -12.10 -13.48
C ARG A 925 2.02 -13.12 -12.77
N TYR A 926 1.68 -14.40 -12.82
CA TYR A 926 2.52 -15.48 -12.27
C TYR A 926 3.29 -16.25 -13.35
N LEU A 927 3.37 -15.70 -14.56
CA LEU A 927 4.25 -16.22 -15.59
C LEU A 927 5.71 -15.98 -15.16
N GLU A 928 6.55 -17.00 -15.32
CA GLU A 928 7.96 -16.95 -14.93
C GLU A 928 8.66 -15.73 -15.57
N PRO A 929 9.50 -14.98 -14.82
CA PRO A 929 10.04 -13.71 -15.29
C PRO A 929 10.83 -13.80 -16.61
N ASP A 930 11.53 -14.90 -16.83
CA ASP A 930 12.29 -15.23 -18.04
C ASP A 930 11.44 -15.79 -19.19
N ALA A 931 10.14 -15.99 -18.98
CA ALA A 931 9.16 -16.36 -20.00
C ALA A 931 8.28 -15.18 -20.45
N GLN A 932 8.14 -14.12 -19.65
CA GLN A 932 7.22 -13.00 -19.90
C GLN A 932 7.45 -12.28 -21.24
N LYS A 933 8.69 -12.23 -21.72
CA LYS A 933 9.02 -11.54 -22.98
C LYS A 933 9.02 -12.46 -24.21
N ILE A 934 8.76 -13.76 -24.07
CA ILE A 934 8.81 -14.70 -25.20
C ILE A 934 7.77 -14.32 -26.27
N VAL A 935 6.52 -14.09 -25.87
CA VAL A 935 5.44 -13.74 -26.81
C VAL A 935 5.71 -12.45 -27.57
N PRO A 936 5.95 -11.30 -26.91
CA PRO A 936 6.15 -10.06 -27.64
C PRO A 936 7.42 -10.13 -28.52
N TYR A 937 8.50 -10.78 -28.06
CA TYR A 937 9.67 -10.97 -28.91
C TYR A 937 9.43 -11.92 -30.09
N THR A 938 8.59 -12.96 -29.93
CA THR A 938 8.28 -13.87 -31.04
C THR A 938 7.54 -13.09 -32.12
N LEU A 939 6.50 -12.34 -31.73
CA LEU A 939 5.75 -11.49 -32.66
C LEU A 939 6.64 -10.47 -33.35
N LEU A 940 7.51 -9.79 -32.59
CA LEU A 940 8.47 -8.84 -33.15
C LEU A 940 9.40 -9.51 -34.17
N ASN A 941 9.95 -10.69 -33.85
CA ASN A 941 10.84 -11.44 -34.76
C ASN A 941 10.14 -11.91 -36.04
N VAL A 942 8.85 -12.25 -35.96
CA VAL A 942 8.05 -12.63 -37.14
C VAL A 942 7.79 -11.40 -38.01
N ILE A 943 7.33 -10.32 -37.39
CA ILE A 943 6.96 -9.09 -38.08
C ILE A 943 8.15 -8.37 -38.70
N GLN A 944 9.30 -8.39 -38.03
CA GLN A 944 10.56 -7.88 -38.58
C GLN A 944 11.17 -8.81 -39.64
N THR A 945 10.41 -9.70 -40.27
CA THR A 945 10.83 -10.29 -41.54
C THR A 945 10.48 -9.30 -42.65
N PRO A 946 11.37 -8.96 -43.61
CA PRO A 946 11.15 -7.85 -44.55
C PRO A 946 9.78 -7.91 -45.26
N GLU A 947 9.40 -9.09 -45.76
CA GLU A 947 8.12 -9.33 -46.43
C GLU A 947 6.92 -9.07 -45.52
N VAL A 948 6.99 -9.44 -44.24
CA VAL A 948 5.92 -9.22 -43.27
C VAL A 948 5.89 -7.76 -42.82
N PHE A 949 7.04 -7.15 -42.56
CA PHE A 949 7.14 -5.76 -42.11
C PHE A 949 6.59 -4.80 -43.17
N GLN A 950 6.86 -5.07 -44.45
CA GLN A 950 6.34 -4.30 -45.57
C GLN A 950 4.80 -4.28 -45.60
N THR A 951 4.12 -5.33 -45.12
CA THR A 951 2.64 -5.34 -45.03
C THR A 951 2.08 -4.33 -44.03
N LEU A 952 2.88 -3.84 -43.09
CA LEU A 952 2.47 -2.79 -42.14
C LEU A 952 2.56 -1.39 -42.74
N SER A 953 3.20 -1.25 -43.90
CA SER A 953 3.49 0.05 -44.52
C SER A 953 2.39 0.52 -45.48
N GLY A 954 2.31 1.83 -45.64
CA GLY A 954 1.52 2.52 -46.65
C GLY A 954 1.83 4.02 -46.60
N HIS A 955 2.38 4.56 -47.68
CA HIS A 955 2.78 5.96 -47.78
C HIS A 955 1.60 6.88 -47.46
N HIS A 956 1.80 7.84 -46.58
CA HIS A 956 0.72 8.64 -46.00
C HIS A 956 -0.10 9.43 -47.03
N SER A 957 0.48 9.72 -48.21
CA SER A 957 -0.21 10.43 -49.30
C SER A 957 -0.59 9.57 -50.50
N THR A 958 0.11 8.47 -50.77
CA THR A 958 -0.11 7.64 -51.98
C THR A 958 -0.66 6.26 -51.69
N GLY A 959 -0.48 5.76 -50.46
CA GLY A 959 -0.81 4.40 -50.04
C GLY A 959 0.21 3.35 -50.49
N ASP A 960 1.26 3.74 -51.21
CA ASP A 960 2.27 2.80 -51.71
C ASP A 960 3.04 2.13 -50.57
N GLN A 961 3.38 0.86 -50.73
CA GLN A 961 4.22 0.16 -49.76
C GLN A 961 5.65 0.72 -49.73
N ILE A 962 6.30 0.59 -48.58
CA ILE A 962 7.70 0.99 -48.42
C ILE A 962 8.59 0.30 -49.47
N PRO A 963 9.47 1.03 -50.17
CA PRO A 963 10.45 0.44 -51.08
C PRO A 963 11.33 -0.58 -50.36
N ALA A 964 11.57 -1.73 -51.00
CA ALA A 964 12.39 -2.80 -50.43
C ALA A 964 13.80 -2.30 -50.01
N GLN A 965 14.41 -1.43 -50.82
CA GLN A 965 15.70 -0.82 -50.51
C GLN A 965 15.69 -0.01 -49.21
N LEU A 966 14.66 0.82 -48.99
CA LEU A 966 14.55 1.64 -47.78
C LEU A 966 14.33 0.77 -46.53
N LEU A 967 13.56 -0.31 -46.69
CA LEU A 967 13.34 -1.29 -45.64
C LEU A 967 14.62 -2.06 -45.30
N GLU A 968 15.36 -2.54 -46.30
CA GLU A 968 16.66 -3.21 -46.11
C GLU A 968 17.67 -2.31 -45.41
N MET A 969 17.70 -1.01 -45.75
CA MET A 969 18.56 -0.03 -45.09
C MET A 969 18.19 0.14 -43.62
N MET A 970 16.90 0.29 -43.30
CA MET A 970 16.44 0.42 -41.92
C MET A 970 16.75 -0.84 -41.09
N MET A 971 16.47 -2.03 -41.64
CA MET A 971 16.72 -3.29 -40.95
C MET A 971 18.20 -3.56 -40.75
N GLY A 972 19.04 -3.28 -41.76
CA GLY A 972 20.49 -3.38 -41.65
C GLY A 972 21.07 -2.41 -40.60
N ALA A 973 20.53 -1.18 -40.52
CA ALA A 973 20.92 -0.21 -39.51
C ALA A 973 20.65 -0.71 -38.08
N GLN A 974 19.53 -1.40 -37.86
CA GLN A 974 19.17 -1.98 -36.55
C GLN A 974 20.04 -3.17 -36.17
N GLU A 975 20.46 -3.95 -37.16
CA GLU A 975 21.34 -5.09 -36.95
C GLU A 975 22.82 -4.70 -36.76
N HIS A 976 23.23 -3.51 -37.21
CA HIS A 976 24.63 -3.07 -37.19
C HIS A 976 25.27 -3.16 -35.80
N MET A 977 26.32 -3.99 -35.69
CA MET A 977 27.06 -4.29 -34.44
C MET A 977 26.20 -4.78 -33.26
N GLU A 978 24.99 -5.32 -33.49
CA GLU A 978 24.14 -5.91 -32.43
C GLU A 978 24.85 -7.02 -31.63
N SER A 979 25.82 -7.71 -32.23
CA SER A 979 26.74 -8.67 -31.57
C SER A 979 27.39 -8.09 -30.30
N VAL A 980 27.80 -6.82 -30.35
CA VAL A 980 28.42 -6.08 -29.23
C VAL A 980 27.43 -5.95 -28.08
N ASP A 981 26.20 -5.58 -28.39
CA ASP A 981 25.14 -5.36 -27.40
C ASP A 981 24.77 -6.66 -26.70
N VAL A 982 24.61 -7.75 -27.47
CA VAL A 982 24.29 -9.09 -26.94
C VAL A 982 25.43 -9.63 -26.06
N LEU A 983 26.68 -9.46 -26.46
CA LEU A 983 27.83 -9.93 -25.67
C LEU A 983 27.98 -9.12 -24.36
N ASN A 984 27.74 -7.81 -24.40
CA ASN A 984 27.71 -6.95 -23.21
C ASN A 984 26.53 -7.29 -22.27
N GLU A 985 25.38 -7.64 -22.84
CA GLU A 985 24.23 -8.12 -22.06
C GLU A 985 24.54 -9.48 -21.41
N ALA A 986 25.26 -10.37 -22.10
CA ALA A 986 25.70 -11.66 -21.56
C ALA A 986 26.73 -11.48 -20.43
N PHE A 987 27.67 -10.55 -20.58
CA PHE A 987 28.59 -10.13 -19.53
C PHE A 987 27.86 -9.66 -18.27
N LYS A 988 26.91 -8.74 -18.41
CA LYS A 988 26.11 -8.22 -17.29
C LYS A 988 25.28 -9.31 -16.62
N SER A 989 24.74 -10.24 -17.41
CA SER A 989 24.01 -11.42 -16.92
C SER A 989 24.92 -12.34 -16.11
N ALA A 990 26.15 -12.58 -16.60
CA ALA A 990 27.11 -13.40 -15.90
C ALA A 990 27.54 -12.75 -14.57
N LEU A 991 27.78 -11.44 -14.59
CA LEU A 991 28.15 -10.65 -13.41
C LEU A 991 27.08 -10.68 -12.31
N ASP A 992 25.80 -10.48 -12.68
CA ASP A 992 24.67 -10.54 -11.76
C ASP A 992 24.61 -11.89 -11.01
N LEU A 993 24.78 -13.00 -11.73
CA LEU A 993 24.71 -14.34 -11.17
C LEU A 993 25.95 -14.68 -10.32
N GLU A 994 27.13 -14.24 -10.74
CA GLU A 994 28.39 -14.54 -10.06
C GLU A 994 28.55 -13.90 -8.68
N PHE A 995 27.88 -12.77 -8.42
CA PHE A 995 27.83 -12.20 -7.07
C PHE A 995 27.23 -13.14 -6.03
N TYR A 996 26.49 -14.17 -6.43
CA TYR A 996 25.72 -15.03 -5.54
C TYR A 996 26.11 -16.52 -5.63
N LEU A 997 27.22 -16.84 -6.32
CA LEU A 997 27.64 -18.21 -6.58
C LEU A 997 28.29 -18.90 -5.37
N GLU A 998 27.88 -20.14 -5.12
CA GLU A 998 28.38 -20.98 -4.01
C GLU A 998 29.37 -22.07 -4.44
N GLU A 999 29.59 -22.26 -5.73
CA GLU A 999 30.57 -23.19 -6.30
C GLU A 999 30.93 -22.78 -7.74
N THR A 1000 32.14 -23.11 -8.18
CA THR A 1000 32.58 -22.86 -9.56
C THR A 1000 31.80 -23.73 -10.55
N ARG A 1001 31.29 -23.14 -11.63
CA ARG A 1001 30.51 -23.80 -12.69
C ARG A 1001 30.86 -23.22 -14.07
N GLY A 1002 31.48 -24.02 -14.94
CA GLY A 1002 31.87 -23.54 -16.28
C GLY A 1002 32.82 -22.35 -16.19
N THR A 1003 32.49 -21.24 -16.87
CA THR A 1003 33.27 -19.99 -16.81
C THR A 1003 33.02 -19.16 -15.55
N PHE A 1004 32.03 -19.55 -14.73
CA PHE A 1004 31.70 -18.88 -13.48
C PHE A 1004 32.52 -19.49 -12.34
N ILE A 1005 33.19 -18.66 -11.55
CA ILE A 1005 34.17 -19.09 -10.55
C ILE A 1005 33.74 -18.60 -9.17
N LYS A 1006 33.55 -19.54 -8.24
CA LYS A 1006 33.45 -19.17 -6.81
C LYS A 1006 34.85 -18.78 -6.33
N THR A 1007 35.09 -17.49 -6.15
CA THR A 1007 36.34 -16.98 -5.62
C THR A 1007 36.12 -16.27 -4.28
N PRO A 1008 37.13 -16.22 -3.38
CA PRO A 1008 37.10 -15.34 -2.21
C PRO A 1008 37.34 -13.87 -2.59
N GLU A 1009 37.23 -13.53 -3.88
CA GLU A 1009 37.54 -12.22 -4.42
C GLU A 1009 36.49 -11.20 -4.00
N SER A 1010 36.90 -9.93 -4.00
CA SER A 1010 35.97 -8.83 -3.81
C SER A 1010 35.08 -8.65 -5.06
N THR A 1011 33.88 -8.06 -4.89
CA THR A 1011 33.00 -7.70 -6.02
C THR A 1011 33.73 -6.94 -7.15
N PRO A 1012 34.62 -5.95 -6.87
CA PRO A 1012 35.46 -5.33 -7.91
C PRO A 1012 36.34 -6.30 -8.70
N ASP A 1013 36.89 -7.34 -8.06
CA ASP A 1013 37.80 -8.27 -8.72
C ASP A 1013 37.06 -9.29 -9.60
N GLN A 1014 35.88 -9.74 -9.14
CA GLN A 1014 34.95 -10.53 -9.97
C GLN A 1014 34.57 -9.76 -11.25
N TYR A 1015 34.23 -8.48 -11.11
CA TYR A 1015 33.93 -7.59 -12.24
C TYR A 1015 35.08 -7.52 -13.25
N LYS A 1016 36.32 -7.30 -12.77
CA LYS A 1016 37.51 -7.18 -13.63
C LYS A 1016 37.76 -8.47 -14.42
N ARG A 1017 37.68 -9.62 -13.78
CA ARG A 1017 37.92 -10.92 -14.43
C ARG A 1017 36.86 -11.19 -15.51
N LEU A 1018 35.58 -11.10 -15.16
CA LEU A 1018 34.50 -11.32 -16.13
C LEU A 1018 34.56 -10.36 -17.31
N TYR A 1019 34.92 -9.10 -17.07
CA TYR A 1019 35.08 -8.14 -18.15
C TYR A 1019 36.14 -8.60 -19.15
N GLN A 1020 37.29 -9.07 -18.67
CA GLN A 1020 38.36 -9.59 -19.54
C GLN A 1020 37.95 -10.85 -20.30
N GLU A 1021 37.06 -11.67 -19.73
CA GLU A 1021 36.57 -12.88 -20.38
C GLU A 1021 35.53 -12.61 -21.46
N PHE A 1022 34.61 -11.65 -21.24
CA PHE A 1022 33.49 -11.40 -22.14
C PHE A 1022 33.72 -10.23 -23.11
N ILE A 1023 34.49 -9.23 -22.73
CA ILE A 1023 34.64 -7.99 -23.49
C ILE A 1023 36.01 -7.99 -24.19
N PRO A 1024 36.09 -8.03 -25.53
CA PRO A 1024 37.35 -8.03 -26.27
C PRO A 1024 37.99 -6.63 -26.37
N MET A 1025 38.07 -5.93 -25.23
CA MET A 1025 38.67 -4.61 -25.10
C MET A 1025 39.38 -4.50 -23.74
N PRO A 1026 40.47 -3.74 -23.61
CA PRO A 1026 41.09 -3.49 -22.32
C PRO A 1026 40.12 -2.83 -21.32
N LEU A 1027 40.16 -3.27 -20.07
CA LEU A 1027 39.40 -2.62 -18.99
C LEU A 1027 40.06 -1.31 -18.59
N HIS A 1028 39.33 -0.21 -18.69
CA HIS A 1028 39.83 1.08 -18.26
C HIS A 1028 39.94 1.13 -16.70
N PRO A 1029 41.01 1.69 -16.10
CA PRO A 1029 41.22 1.64 -14.65
C PRO A 1029 40.15 2.30 -13.78
N LYS A 1030 39.39 3.25 -14.35
CA LYS A 1030 38.28 3.95 -13.68
C LYS A 1030 36.90 3.31 -13.88
N ASP A 1031 36.84 2.19 -14.59
CA ASP A 1031 35.58 1.55 -14.91
C ASP A 1031 35.08 0.72 -13.72
N GLU A 1032 34.09 1.25 -13.03
CA GLU A 1032 33.45 0.65 -11.86
C GLU A 1032 31.92 0.66 -12.03
N ARG A 1033 31.43 0.54 -13.27
CA ARG A 1033 30.00 0.71 -13.61
C ARG A 1033 29.07 -0.28 -12.90
N PHE A 1034 29.61 -1.35 -12.30
CA PHE A 1034 28.88 -2.21 -11.37
C PHE A 1034 28.32 -1.44 -10.16
N CYS A 1035 28.95 -0.33 -9.75
CA CYS A 1035 28.49 0.56 -8.68
C CYS A 1035 27.15 1.25 -8.97
N THR A 1036 26.81 1.40 -10.26
CA THR A 1036 25.56 1.99 -10.75
C THR A 1036 24.60 0.97 -11.35
N PHE A 1037 24.87 -0.33 -11.17
CA PHE A 1037 24.04 -1.41 -11.69
C PHE A 1037 22.74 -1.59 -10.87
N HIS A 1038 21.92 -0.54 -10.87
CA HIS A 1038 20.75 -0.42 -10.01
C HIS A 1038 19.68 -1.48 -10.30
N ASP A 1039 19.55 -1.98 -11.54
CA ASP A 1039 18.62 -3.04 -11.92
C ASP A 1039 18.69 -4.26 -11.00
N ILE A 1040 19.91 -4.72 -10.69
CA ILE A 1040 20.13 -5.94 -9.90
C ILE A 1040 20.19 -5.66 -8.39
N PHE A 1041 20.61 -4.46 -7.97
CA PHE A 1041 20.71 -4.15 -6.54
C PHE A 1041 19.42 -3.60 -5.93
N ILE A 1042 18.70 -2.74 -6.67
CA ILE A 1042 17.47 -2.08 -6.19
C ILE A 1042 16.28 -2.15 -7.17
N GLY A 1043 16.49 -2.57 -8.42
CA GLY A 1043 15.48 -2.61 -9.49
C GLY A 1043 14.69 -3.93 -9.61
N GLY A 1044 14.92 -4.89 -8.71
CA GLY A 1044 14.17 -6.15 -8.68
C GLY A 1044 14.60 -7.20 -9.71
N ARG A 1045 15.70 -6.99 -10.43
CA ARG A 1045 16.23 -7.94 -11.44
C ARG A 1045 17.43 -8.77 -10.95
N SER A 1046 17.64 -8.87 -9.64
CA SER A 1046 18.73 -9.67 -9.08
C SER A 1046 18.63 -11.14 -9.46
N CYS A 1047 19.71 -11.70 -9.98
CA CYS A 1047 19.78 -13.05 -10.57
C CYS A 1047 18.77 -13.28 -11.71
N LEU A 1048 18.25 -12.22 -12.32
CA LEU A 1048 17.27 -12.24 -13.41
C LEU A 1048 17.70 -11.37 -14.59
N TYR A 1049 18.92 -10.83 -14.59
CA TYR A 1049 19.37 -10.01 -15.72
C TYR A 1049 19.44 -10.83 -17.02
N TYR A 1050 19.77 -12.13 -16.93
CA TYR A 1050 19.81 -13.08 -18.06
C TYR A 1050 18.45 -13.30 -18.76
N ALA A 1051 17.33 -13.03 -18.07
CA ALA A 1051 15.98 -13.27 -18.56
C ALA A 1051 15.69 -12.59 -19.91
N GLU A 1052 16.36 -11.48 -20.16
CA GLU A 1052 16.23 -10.69 -21.38
C GLU A 1052 16.75 -11.46 -22.61
N ILE A 1053 18.01 -11.89 -22.55
CA ILE A 1053 18.64 -12.72 -23.57
C ILE A 1053 17.94 -14.07 -23.70
N TRP A 1054 17.56 -14.66 -22.57
CA TRP A 1054 16.82 -15.93 -22.56
C TRP A 1054 15.52 -15.80 -23.35
N GLY A 1055 14.71 -14.78 -23.06
CA GLY A 1055 13.49 -14.49 -23.79
C GLY A 1055 13.71 -14.28 -25.29
N LYS A 1056 14.73 -13.49 -25.68
CA LYS A 1056 15.11 -13.28 -27.09
C LYS A 1056 15.49 -14.58 -27.80
N MET A 1057 16.25 -15.44 -27.13
CA MET A 1057 16.69 -16.74 -27.66
C MET A 1057 15.51 -17.67 -27.93
N ILE A 1058 14.65 -17.87 -26.92
CA ILE A 1058 13.47 -18.72 -27.04
C ILE A 1058 12.51 -18.17 -28.10
N ALA A 1059 12.33 -16.85 -28.13
CA ALA A 1059 11.48 -16.18 -29.10
C ALA A 1059 11.98 -16.30 -30.55
N ALA A 1060 13.29 -16.21 -30.78
CA ALA A 1060 13.87 -16.41 -32.11
C ALA A 1060 13.63 -17.85 -32.60
N ASP A 1061 13.69 -18.83 -31.71
CA ASP A 1061 13.39 -20.22 -32.04
C ASP A 1061 11.90 -20.44 -32.33
N ALA A 1062 11.00 -19.89 -31.51
CA ALA A 1062 9.57 -19.93 -31.77
C ALA A 1062 9.22 -19.22 -33.10
N ALA A 1063 9.84 -18.07 -33.39
CA ALA A 1063 9.64 -17.33 -34.63
C ALA A 1063 10.13 -18.11 -35.86
N SER A 1064 11.09 -19.04 -35.71
CA SER A 1064 11.57 -19.87 -36.82
C SER A 1064 10.47 -20.74 -37.43
N ALA A 1065 9.49 -21.18 -36.63
CA ALA A 1065 8.34 -21.94 -37.12
C ALA A 1065 7.43 -21.10 -38.04
N PHE A 1066 7.24 -19.82 -37.71
CA PHE A 1066 6.52 -18.89 -38.58
C PHE A 1066 7.31 -18.58 -39.85
N LYS A 1067 8.61 -18.29 -39.71
CA LYS A 1067 9.49 -17.99 -40.86
C LYS A 1067 9.53 -19.15 -41.86
N ALA A 1068 9.51 -20.39 -41.38
CA ALA A 1068 9.43 -21.58 -42.24
C ALA A 1068 8.08 -21.76 -42.97
N ALA A 1069 7.03 -21.08 -42.50
CA ALA A 1069 5.70 -21.10 -43.10
C ALA A 1069 5.41 -19.87 -44.00
N LEU A 1070 6.31 -18.89 -44.06
CA LEU A 1070 6.16 -17.74 -44.94
C LEU A 1070 6.10 -18.19 -46.41
N GLY A 1071 5.27 -17.50 -47.20
CA GLY A 1071 4.95 -17.87 -48.59
C GLY A 1071 3.84 -18.92 -48.73
N ASP A 1072 3.32 -19.49 -47.63
CA ASP A 1072 2.20 -20.44 -47.62
C ASP A 1072 1.16 -20.00 -46.57
N GLU A 1073 0.08 -19.34 -47.02
CA GLU A 1073 -0.93 -18.76 -46.12
C GLU A 1073 -1.62 -19.79 -45.24
N GLU A 1074 -1.86 -21.01 -45.74
CA GLU A 1074 -2.51 -22.08 -44.98
C GLU A 1074 -1.59 -22.57 -43.86
N LYS A 1075 -0.31 -22.85 -44.17
CA LYS A 1075 0.67 -23.23 -43.15
C LYS A 1075 0.89 -22.12 -42.13
N LEU A 1076 0.95 -20.87 -42.57
CA LEU A 1076 1.15 -19.73 -41.68
C LEU A 1076 -0.04 -19.58 -40.70
N ALA A 1077 -1.27 -19.75 -41.17
CA ALA A 1077 -2.46 -19.78 -40.32
C ALA A 1077 -2.43 -20.96 -39.32
N ILE A 1078 -2.02 -22.16 -39.75
CA ILE A 1078 -1.89 -23.33 -38.86
C ILE A 1078 -0.86 -23.05 -37.74
N VAL A 1079 0.30 -22.50 -38.08
CA VAL A 1079 1.34 -22.15 -37.09
C VAL A 1079 0.82 -21.05 -36.15
N GLY A 1080 0.16 -20.03 -36.70
CA GLY A 1080 -0.44 -18.95 -35.91
C GLY A 1080 -1.50 -19.45 -34.92
N ARG A 1081 -2.40 -20.34 -35.34
CA ARG A 1081 -3.41 -20.96 -34.48
C ARG A 1081 -2.77 -21.81 -33.38
N ARG A 1082 -1.74 -22.60 -33.73
CA ARG A 1082 -0.97 -23.37 -32.74
C ARG A 1082 -0.27 -22.47 -31.72
N PHE A 1083 0.29 -21.33 -32.16
CA PHE A 1083 0.89 -20.34 -31.25
C PHE A 1083 -0.16 -19.72 -30.35
N ARG A 1084 -1.33 -19.36 -30.89
CA ARG A 1084 -2.46 -18.84 -30.13
C ARG A 1084 -2.90 -19.83 -29.05
N ASP A 1085 -3.18 -21.07 -29.44
CA ASP A 1085 -3.72 -22.10 -28.52
C ASP A 1085 -2.70 -22.59 -27.49
N SER A 1086 -1.41 -22.27 -27.67
CA SER A 1086 -0.36 -22.48 -26.67
C SER A 1086 -0.03 -21.18 -25.93
N TYR A 1087 0.82 -20.33 -26.49
CA TYR A 1087 1.38 -19.16 -25.83
C TYR A 1087 0.36 -18.10 -25.40
N LEU A 1088 -0.66 -17.83 -26.23
CA LEU A 1088 -1.64 -16.78 -25.94
C LEU A 1088 -2.79 -17.28 -25.04
N ALA A 1089 -3.16 -18.55 -25.16
CA ALA A 1089 -4.29 -19.13 -24.46
C ALA A 1089 -3.93 -19.72 -23.08
N MET A 1090 -2.74 -20.30 -22.90
CA MET A 1090 -2.44 -21.04 -21.67
C MET A 1090 -2.08 -20.14 -20.47
N GLY A 1091 -1.72 -18.88 -20.71
CA GLY A 1091 -1.31 -17.94 -19.65
C GLY A 1091 -0.20 -18.53 -18.77
N ALA A 1092 -0.31 -18.33 -17.46
CA ALA A 1092 0.55 -18.96 -16.47
C ALA A 1092 -0.03 -20.28 -15.94
N ALA A 1093 -1.05 -20.87 -16.59
CA ALA A 1093 -1.68 -22.11 -16.12
C ALA A 1093 -0.90 -23.39 -16.48
N VAL A 1094 0.04 -23.27 -17.42
CA VAL A 1094 0.90 -24.37 -17.89
C VAL A 1094 2.36 -23.92 -17.77
N ASP A 1095 3.26 -24.86 -17.47
CA ASP A 1095 4.70 -24.58 -17.42
C ASP A 1095 5.22 -24.05 -18.77
N PRO A 1096 5.99 -22.94 -18.82
CA PRO A 1096 6.47 -22.37 -20.09
C PRO A 1096 7.30 -23.32 -20.96
N LYS A 1097 8.00 -24.30 -20.37
CA LYS A 1097 8.70 -25.35 -21.14
C LYS A 1097 7.70 -26.25 -21.85
N THR A 1098 6.62 -26.60 -21.15
CA THR A 1098 5.52 -27.39 -21.72
C THR A 1098 4.81 -26.60 -22.81
N VAL A 1099 4.57 -25.29 -22.62
CA VAL A 1099 4.03 -24.40 -23.66
C VAL A 1099 4.94 -24.41 -24.89
N PHE A 1100 6.25 -24.21 -24.72
CA PHE A 1100 7.21 -24.23 -25.82
C PHE A 1100 7.20 -25.59 -26.55
N ARG A 1101 7.25 -26.71 -25.83
CA ARG A 1101 7.21 -28.05 -26.43
C ARG A 1101 5.90 -28.34 -27.15
N THR A 1102 4.79 -27.86 -26.63
CA THR A 1102 3.48 -27.98 -27.29
C THR A 1102 3.48 -27.24 -28.62
N PHE A 1103 4.12 -26.07 -28.68
CA PHE A 1103 4.22 -25.28 -29.90
C PHE A 1103 5.26 -25.84 -30.91
N MET A 1104 6.44 -26.23 -30.44
CA MET A 1104 7.58 -26.61 -31.30
C MET A 1104 7.76 -28.12 -31.52
N GLY A 1105 7.19 -28.95 -30.65
CA GLY A 1105 7.39 -30.40 -30.64
C GLY A 1105 8.76 -30.86 -30.14
N ARG A 1106 9.59 -29.94 -29.61
CA ARG A 1106 10.95 -30.21 -29.11
C ARG A 1106 11.37 -29.19 -28.05
N ASP A 1107 12.52 -29.43 -27.42
CA ASP A 1107 13.16 -28.44 -26.55
C ASP A 1107 13.71 -27.24 -27.33
N PRO A 1108 13.90 -26.07 -26.66
CA PRO A 1108 14.44 -24.88 -27.30
C PRO A 1108 15.88 -25.04 -27.79
N SER A 1109 16.20 -24.37 -28.88
CA SER A 1109 17.52 -24.31 -29.49
C SER A 1109 18.01 -22.85 -29.58
N PRO A 1110 19.27 -22.57 -29.21
CA PRO A 1110 19.84 -21.22 -29.36
C PRO A 1110 20.23 -20.90 -30.81
N GLU A 1111 20.20 -21.89 -31.70
CA GLU A 1111 20.74 -21.75 -33.06
C GLU A 1111 20.00 -20.70 -33.92
N PRO A 1112 18.65 -20.59 -33.91
CA PRO A 1112 17.95 -19.53 -34.64
C PRO A 1112 18.29 -18.11 -34.19
N PHE A 1113 18.62 -17.94 -32.90
CA PHE A 1113 19.06 -16.65 -32.37
C PHE A 1113 20.50 -16.32 -32.80
N LEU A 1114 21.36 -17.34 -32.88
CA LEU A 1114 22.80 -17.18 -33.16
C LEU A 1114 23.12 -17.13 -34.65
N SER A 1115 22.26 -17.71 -35.51
CA SER A 1115 22.49 -17.79 -36.95
C SER A 1115 22.59 -16.42 -37.62
N LYS A 1116 21.88 -15.41 -37.11
CA LYS A 1116 21.93 -14.03 -37.65
C LYS A 1116 23.30 -13.35 -37.54
N PHE A 1117 24.21 -13.90 -36.72
CA PHE A 1117 25.57 -13.38 -36.57
C PHE A 1117 26.61 -14.08 -37.47
N LYS A 1118 26.27 -15.23 -38.09
CA LYS A 1118 27.27 -16.10 -38.74
C LYS A 1118 27.82 -15.60 -40.08
N ASN A 1119 27.16 -14.67 -40.78
CA ASN A 1119 27.48 -14.33 -42.18
C ASN A 1119 27.69 -12.81 -42.45
N ARG A 1120 27.99 -11.99 -41.44
CA ARG A 1120 28.02 -10.52 -41.63
C ARG A 1120 29.19 -9.97 -42.46
N LYS A 1121 30.39 -10.56 -42.36
CA LYS A 1121 31.57 -10.10 -43.13
C LYS A 1121 31.36 -10.11 -44.65
N ALA A 1122 30.53 -11.01 -45.20
CA ALA A 1122 30.24 -11.03 -46.63
C ALA A 1122 29.34 -9.85 -47.06
N ILE A 1123 28.37 -9.48 -46.23
CA ILE A 1123 27.37 -8.44 -46.53
C ILE A 1123 27.97 -7.03 -46.43
N GLU A 1124 28.86 -6.78 -45.46
CA GLU A 1124 29.55 -5.48 -45.31
C GLU A 1124 30.69 -5.28 -46.31
N THR A 1125 31.16 -6.34 -46.98
CA THR A 1125 32.17 -6.25 -48.05
C THR A 1125 31.52 -6.12 -49.45
N GLU A 1126 30.27 -6.58 -49.61
CA GLU A 1126 29.48 -6.42 -50.84
C GLU A 1126 28.79 -5.05 -50.96
N LYS A 1127 28.48 -4.40 -49.84
CA LYS A 1127 27.92 -3.03 -49.77
C LYS A 1127 29.02 -1.99 -49.68
#